data_AF-A0A0G4E861-F1
#
_entry.id   AF-A0A0G4E861-F1
#
_cell.length_a   1.000
_cell.length_b   1.000
_cell.length_c   1.000
_cell.angle_alpha   90.00
_cell.angle_beta   90.00
_cell.angle_gamma   90.00
#
_symmetry.space_group_name_H-M   'P 1'
#
loop_
_entity.id
_entity.type
_entity.pdbx_description
1 polymer ?
#
loop_
_entity_poly.entity_id
_entity_poly.type
_entity_poly.pdbx_seq_one_letter_code
_entity_poly.pdbx_strand_id
1 'polypeptide(L)'
;MRLIACLWLPLFVQSQNVTIKGLWSQWHKITFDFIGPYTEEQAAPSPFATYRLTVTFTHSGSDGETSYDVPGFFAADGNAAHTGATGGNVWRCHFSPPHVGMYHYRVAFLTGDGIILDPSLAGESAGYMDGLEGDFVVGYSNKTGRDARAMGLLQYVDERYLWLAGSEEYFLKIGTDSPENLLAYADFDNTPNTYDLRKEYIQHIADWREGDPTWADGRGKGLIGAVNYLSWKGLNMLSFLTFNVQGDDMNVFPYTSVWGYRIDVSKTDQWEIVFEHANSKGIGLHVKTQETENEHLHGNSTFDVRRAIYYRELIARFGHHPLLIWNLGEETKMPSWVLLAAAEYIRKVDPYGHSIDVHTYPDWKNDVYPALMWNNASKVTGASLQCVPETINAEINEWIQRSAESPHPFVVSNDEQNPYYLGVQIDDIDPDHDFIRRHALWGSFLAGGGGVEFYFGWGFRWHQTGEQGPIIGNDDEEDVPYSTCSDITCEDFHTRDKMFSQAFLAWRFMTQNDIPFWEMNGMNHLTPQPDDFVFAKLGDIYLIYTFTNTTEVLLEVASGVNYSVRYWNPKTGGDMIDNGQIIPAGEPGGNTTSRTVTMPMLQAAQVGSPDVLIIVRRVDFAAARSLLREREQLEDLQELVS
;
A
#
# COMPACT_ATOMS: atom_id res chain seq x y z
N MET A 1 -13.20 59.86 -27.46
CA MET A 1 -13.99 58.69 -27.88
C MET A 1 -13.39 57.46 -27.20
N ARG A 2 -14.24 56.69 -26.53
CA ARG A 2 -13.89 55.68 -25.52
C ARG A 2 -13.38 54.38 -26.16
N LEU A 3 -12.31 53.82 -25.59
CA LEU A 3 -11.90 52.43 -25.80
C LEU A 3 -12.97 51.50 -25.22
N ILE A 4 -13.40 50.51 -26.00
CA ILE A 4 -14.24 49.39 -25.54
C ILE A 4 -13.28 48.28 -25.14
N ALA A 5 -13.14 48.05 -23.82
CA ALA A 5 -12.51 46.87 -23.27
C ALA A 5 -13.54 45.73 -23.30
N CYS A 6 -13.27 44.68 -24.08
CA CYS A 6 -14.03 43.44 -24.01
C CYS A 6 -13.59 42.66 -22.76
N LEU A 7 -14.34 42.85 -21.68
CA LEU A 7 -14.33 41.96 -20.52
C LEU A 7 -14.95 40.62 -20.92
N TRP A 8 -14.13 39.57 -20.97
CA TRP A 8 -14.61 38.20 -20.93
C TRP A 8 -15.07 37.91 -19.49
N LEU A 9 -16.38 37.96 -19.27
CA LEU A 9 -17.00 37.41 -18.06
C LEU A 9 -17.23 35.92 -18.31
N PRO A 10 -16.79 35.01 -17.41
CA PRO A 10 -17.22 33.63 -17.47
C PRO A 10 -18.73 33.61 -17.18
N LEU A 11 -19.50 33.17 -18.16
CA LEU A 11 -20.90 32.79 -17.96
C LEU A 11 -20.90 31.56 -17.06
N PHE A 12 -21.10 31.75 -15.76
CA PHE A 12 -21.51 30.67 -14.87
C PHE A 12 -22.93 30.26 -15.26
N VAL A 13 -23.06 29.26 -16.13
CA VAL A 13 -24.28 28.45 -16.18
C VAL A 13 -24.20 27.52 -14.98
N GLN A 14 -24.75 27.96 -13.86
CA GLN A 14 -25.08 27.05 -12.77
C GLN A 14 -26.25 26.20 -13.27
N SER A 15 -25.92 25.09 -13.95
CA SER A 15 -26.86 23.98 -14.12
C SER A 15 -27.39 23.65 -12.73
N GLN A 16 -28.70 23.80 -12.50
CA GLN A 16 -29.32 23.63 -11.18
C GLN A 16 -29.16 22.20 -10.60
N ASN A 17 -28.50 21.29 -11.31
CA ASN A 17 -28.47 19.85 -11.02
C ASN A 17 -27.09 19.28 -10.64
N VAL A 18 -26.00 20.05 -10.70
CA VAL A 18 -24.66 19.59 -10.28
C VAL A 18 -23.86 20.66 -9.53
N THR A 19 -23.20 20.27 -8.45
CA THR A 19 -22.23 21.07 -7.69
C THR A 19 -20.87 20.37 -7.74
N ILE A 20 -19.85 21.06 -8.26
CA ILE A 20 -18.49 20.52 -8.39
C ILE A 20 -17.61 21.18 -7.33
N LYS A 21 -16.93 20.38 -6.50
CA LYS A 21 -16.06 20.81 -5.38
C LYS A 21 -14.65 20.25 -5.54
N GLY A 22 -13.70 20.84 -4.82
CA GLY A 22 -12.29 20.42 -4.84
C GLY A 22 -11.43 21.24 -5.80
N LEU A 23 -10.11 21.02 -5.75
CA LEU A 23 -9.17 21.67 -6.66
C LEU A 23 -9.14 20.89 -7.98
N TRP A 24 -9.31 21.61 -9.10
CA TRP A 24 -9.29 21.00 -10.44
C TRP A 24 -7.86 20.81 -10.92
N SER A 25 -7.15 19.91 -10.26
CA SER A 25 -5.74 19.61 -10.51
C SER A 25 -5.53 18.11 -10.68
N GLN A 26 -4.54 17.75 -11.50
CA GLN A 26 -4.12 16.37 -11.74
C GLN A 26 -3.92 15.62 -10.41
N TRP A 27 -4.52 14.44 -10.27
CA TRP A 27 -4.51 13.58 -9.07
C TRP A 27 -5.26 14.10 -7.84
N HIS A 28 -5.91 15.26 -7.88
CA HIS A 28 -6.73 15.75 -6.77
C HIS A 28 -8.15 15.20 -6.88
N LYS A 29 -8.76 14.86 -5.73
CA LYS A 29 -10.19 14.56 -5.66
C LYS A 29 -11.02 15.77 -6.10
N ILE A 30 -11.80 15.57 -7.16
CA ILE A 30 -12.87 16.46 -7.62
C ILE A 30 -14.20 15.76 -7.30
N THR A 31 -15.05 16.43 -6.52
CA THR A 31 -16.33 15.88 -6.08
C THR A 31 -17.47 16.47 -6.88
N PHE A 32 -18.24 15.62 -7.55
CA PHE A 32 -19.45 15.98 -8.27
C PHE A 32 -20.67 15.54 -7.45
N ASP A 33 -21.44 16.51 -6.95
CA ASP A 33 -22.69 16.29 -6.23
C ASP A 33 -23.87 16.62 -7.15
N PHE A 34 -24.73 15.64 -7.40
CA PHE A 34 -25.93 15.75 -8.21
C PHE A 34 -27.19 15.72 -7.35
N ILE A 35 -28.24 16.39 -7.81
CA ILE A 35 -29.58 16.28 -7.23
C ILE A 35 -30.32 15.12 -7.89
N GLY A 36 -30.54 14.05 -7.12
CA GLY A 36 -31.27 12.85 -7.54
C GLY A 36 -32.58 12.63 -6.78
N PRO A 37 -33.14 11.41 -6.81
CA PRO A 37 -34.29 11.07 -5.98
C PRO A 37 -33.93 11.22 -4.50
N TYR A 38 -34.88 11.70 -3.70
CA TYR A 38 -34.78 11.57 -2.25
C TYR A 38 -34.87 10.09 -1.88
N THR A 39 -33.95 9.63 -1.05
CA THR A 39 -33.92 8.28 -0.51
C THR A 39 -33.20 8.28 0.84
N GLU A 40 -33.08 7.11 1.44
CA GLU A 40 -32.40 6.89 2.72
C GLU A 40 -31.83 5.48 2.77
N GLU A 41 -30.88 5.23 3.66
CA GLU A 41 -30.15 3.96 3.76
C GLU A 41 -31.07 2.73 3.80
N GLN A 42 -32.18 2.84 4.55
CA GLN A 42 -33.16 1.76 4.76
C GLN A 42 -34.32 1.78 3.75
N ALA A 43 -34.29 2.64 2.74
CA ALA A 43 -35.38 2.75 1.79
C ALA A 43 -35.67 1.43 1.06
N ALA A 44 -36.94 1.26 0.68
CA ALA A 44 -37.40 0.27 -0.28
C ALA A 44 -38.03 1.03 -1.47
N PRO A 45 -37.47 0.92 -2.69
CA PRO A 45 -36.33 0.09 -3.08
C PRO A 45 -34.98 0.60 -2.52
N SER A 46 -33.96 -0.29 -2.51
CA SER A 46 -32.63 0.02 -1.96
C SER A 46 -31.86 0.99 -2.83
N PRO A 47 -31.33 2.12 -2.31
CA PRO A 47 -30.58 3.03 -3.14
C PRO A 47 -29.28 2.42 -3.66
N PHE A 48 -28.70 1.47 -2.91
CA PHE A 48 -27.41 0.83 -3.22
C PHE A 48 -27.52 -0.32 -4.23
N ALA A 49 -28.71 -0.88 -4.43
CA ALA A 49 -28.94 -2.01 -5.33
C ALA A 49 -29.78 -1.65 -6.57
N THR A 50 -30.62 -0.62 -6.45
CA THR A 50 -31.59 -0.24 -7.47
C THR A 50 -31.05 0.80 -8.44
N TYR A 51 -30.20 1.72 -7.97
CA TYR A 51 -29.68 2.80 -8.80
C TYR A 51 -28.19 2.62 -9.05
N ARG A 52 -27.76 2.86 -10.29
CA ARG A 52 -26.36 2.92 -10.69
C ARG A 52 -26.06 4.29 -11.29
N LEU A 53 -25.31 5.10 -10.54
CA LEU A 53 -24.71 6.34 -11.03
C LEU A 53 -23.34 6.02 -11.63
N THR A 54 -23.12 6.40 -12.88
CA THR A 54 -21.79 6.39 -13.53
C THR A 54 -21.57 7.75 -14.16
N VAL A 55 -20.41 8.34 -13.96
CA VAL A 55 -19.98 9.56 -14.63
C VAL A 55 -18.80 9.21 -15.52
N THR A 56 -19.00 9.30 -16.83
CA THR A 56 -17.94 9.11 -17.82
C THR A 56 -17.19 10.41 -18.00
N PHE A 57 -15.90 10.42 -17.74
CA PHE A 57 -15.01 11.56 -17.97
C PHE A 57 -14.12 11.28 -19.17
N THR A 58 -14.23 12.10 -20.21
CA THR A 58 -13.48 11.98 -21.45
C THR A 58 -12.46 13.11 -21.53
N HIS A 59 -11.18 12.76 -21.43
CA HIS A 59 -10.05 13.64 -21.68
C HIS A 59 -9.75 13.71 -23.17
N SER A 60 -9.63 14.91 -23.72
CA SER A 60 -9.13 15.12 -25.08
C SER A 60 -7.74 15.76 -25.00
N GLY A 61 -6.70 14.94 -25.07
CA GLY A 61 -5.30 15.34 -24.97
C GLY A 61 -4.54 15.29 -26.30
N SER A 62 -3.26 15.65 -26.27
CA SER A 62 -2.35 15.47 -27.42
C SER A 62 -2.17 14.02 -27.83
N ASP A 63 -2.36 13.09 -26.89
CA ASP A 63 -2.09 11.66 -27.06
C ASP A 63 -3.37 10.88 -27.44
N GLY A 64 -4.48 11.59 -27.67
CA GLY A 64 -5.76 11.03 -28.06
C GLY A 64 -6.85 11.26 -27.02
N GLU A 65 -7.96 10.53 -27.20
CA GLU A 65 -9.10 10.55 -26.30
C GLU A 65 -9.00 9.39 -25.31
N THR A 66 -9.09 9.68 -24.01
CA THR A 66 -9.13 8.68 -22.94
C THR A 66 -10.37 8.88 -22.09
N SER A 67 -11.10 7.81 -21.78
CA SER A 67 -12.33 7.88 -20.99
C SER A 67 -12.24 7.08 -19.69
N TYR A 68 -12.86 7.60 -18.64
CA TYR A 68 -12.93 7.00 -17.31
C TYR A 68 -14.39 6.88 -16.88
N ASP A 69 -14.88 5.66 -16.71
CA ASP A 69 -16.23 5.40 -16.20
C ASP A 69 -16.20 5.31 -14.68
N VAL A 70 -16.48 6.43 -14.01
CA VAL A 70 -16.33 6.53 -12.56
C VAL A 70 -17.67 6.23 -11.88
N PRO A 71 -17.73 5.24 -10.97
CA PRO A 71 -18.96 4.95 -10.25
C PRO A 71 -19.27 6.05 -9.23
N GLY A 72 -20.54 6.46 -9.17
CA GLY A 72 -21.08 7.31 -8.11
C GLY A 72 -21.92 6.54 -7.10
N PHE A 73 -22.29 7.19 -6.01
CA PHE A 73 -22.96 6.60 -4.85
C PHE A 73 -23.98 7.56 -4.23
N PHE A 74 -24.88 7.03 -3.40
CA PHE A 74 -25.81 7.83 -2.61
C PHE A 74 -25.09 8.46 -1.40
N ALA A 75 -25.21 9.78 -1.24
CA ALA A 75 -24.47 10.59 -0.27
C ALA A 75 -25.38 11.39 0.69
N ALA A 76 -26.62 10.94 0.90
CA ALA A 76 -27.58 11.56 1.81
C ALA A 76 -27.76 13.08 1.56
N ASP A 77 -27.39 13.92 2.53
CA ASP A 77 -27.48 15.39 2.47
C ASP A 77 -26.23 16.05 1.85
N GLY A 78 -25.24 15.24 1.44
CA GLY A 78 -23.96 15.70 0.90
C GLY A 78 -22.96 16.20 1.95
N ASN A 79 -23.26 16.05 3.25
CA ASN A 79 -22.41 16.45 4.38
C ASN A 79 -22.51 15.43 5.54
N ALA A 80 -22.78 14.17 5.22
CA ALA A 80 -23.15 13.14 6.19
C ALA A 80 -22.08 12.87 7.24
N ALA A 81 -20.79 13.03 6.91
CA ALA A 81 -19.70 12.90 7.88
C ALA A 81 -19.84 13.85 9.10
N HIS A 82 -20.48 15.01 8.90
CA HIS A 82 -20.69 16.01 9.94
C HIS A 82 -22.11 16.02 10.51
N THR A 83 -23.11 15.65 9.72
CA THR A 83 -24.53 15.74 10.11
C THR A 83 -25.09 14.42 10.64
N GLY A 84 -24.44 13.29 10.36
CA GLY A 84 -24.98 11.95 10.63
C GLY A 84 -26.21 11.63 9.78
N ALA A 85 -26.42 12.34 8.67
CA ALA A 85 -27.60 12.16 7.84
C ALA A 85 -27.63 10.78 7.16
N THR A 86 -28.74 10.07 7.34
CA THR A 86 -29.00 8.76 6.72
C THR A 86 -29.85 8.87 5.45
N GLY A 87 -30.31 10.08 5.11
CA GLY A 87 -31.26 10.33 4.05
C GLY A 87 -31.07 11.69 3.41
N GLY A 88 -31.48 11.81 2.16
CA GLY A 88 -31.37 13.03 1.37
C GLY A 88 -31.47 12.75 -0.12
N ASN A 89 -31.07 13.71 -0.95
CA ASN A 89 -31.18 13.65 -2.39
C ASN A 89 -29.85 13.92 -3.12
N VAL A 90 -28.72 13.86 -2.39
CA VAL A 90 -27.39 14.04 -2.98
C VAL A 90 -26.85 12.69 -3.44
N TRP A 91 -26.38 12.68 -4.67
CA TRP A 91 -25.67 11.56 -5.28
C TRP A 91 -24.30 12.06 -5.73
N ARG A 92 -23.25 11.32 -5.40
CA ARG A 92 -21.87 11.81 -5.43
C ARG A 92 -21.00 10.95 -6.33
N CYS A 93 -20.06 11.59 -7.00
CA CYS A 93 -18.97 10.94 -7.73
C CYS A 93 -17.64 11.62 -7.37
N HIS A 94 -16.62 10.83 -7.08
CA HIS A 94 -15.26 11.32 -6.84
C HIS A 94 -14.35 10.97 -8.03
N PHE A 95 -13.80 11.99 -8.66
CA PHE A 95 -12.88 11.83 -9.79
C PHE A 95 -11.51 12.42 -9.48
N SER A 96 -10.45 11.67 -9.77
CA SER A 96 -9.05 12.07 -9.62
C SER A 96 -8.41 12.08 -11.00
N PRO A 97 -8.35 13.23 -11.70
CA PRO A 97 -7.98 13.29 -13.11
C PRO A 97 -6.51 12.92 -13.34
N PRO A 98 -6.21 11.94 -14.21
CA PRO A 98 -4.83 11.55 -14.51
C PRO A 98 -4.04 12.52 -15.36
N HIS A 99 -4.72 13.39 -16.11
CA HIS A 99 -4.09 14.26 -17.09
C HIS A 99 -4.52 15.71 -16.89
N VAL A 100 -3.65 16.62 -17.33
CA VAL A 100 -3.97 18.04 -17.46
C VAL A 100 -4.72 18.27 -18.75
N GLY A 101 -5.64 19.24 -18.74
CA GLY A 101 -6.35 19.70 -19.93
C GLY A 101 -7.85 19.58 -19.82
N MET A 102 -8.49 19.45 -20.97
CA MET A 102 -9.93 19.52 -21.12
C MET A 102 -10.57 18.15 -20.86
N TYR A 103 -11.51 18.10 -19.93
CA TYR A 103 -12.42 16.96 -19.70
C TYR A 103 -13.88 17.29 -19.99
N HIS A 104 -14.48 16.52 -20.89
CA HIS A 104 -15.93 16.45 -21.02
C HIS A 104 -16.46 15.38 -20.07
N TYR A 105 -17.57 15.61 -19.36
CA TYR A 105 -18.22 14.58 -18.56
C TYR A 105 -19.66 14.35 -19.02
N ARG A 106 -20.12 13.09 -18.91
CA ARG A 106 -21.50 12.69 -19.15
C ARG A 106 -21.98 11.74 -18.06
N VAL A 107 -23.20 11.97 -17.58
CA VAL A 107 -23.80 11.24 -16.47
C VAL A 107 -24.79 10.20 -17.00
N ALA A 108 -24.66 8.98 -16.49
CA ALA A 108 -25.65 7.92 -16.61
C ALA A 108 -26.21 7.62 -15.22
N PHE A 109 -27.51 7.83 -15.01
CA PHE A 109 -28.20 7.46 -13.77
C PHE A 109 -29.30 6.46 -14.09
N LEU A 110 -28.99 5.20 -13.85
CA LEU A 110 -29.73 4.06 -14.37
C LEU A 110 -30.35 3.24 -13.25
N THR A 111 -31.46 2.56 -13.56
CA THR A 111 -32.13 1.61 -12.68
C THR A 111 -32.44 0.31 -13.43
N GLY A 112 -32.57 -0.80 -12.70
CA GLY A 112 -32.96 -2.09 -13.27
C GLY A 112 -32.59 -3.27 -12.38
N ASP A 113 -33.18 -4.43 -12.68
CA ASP A 113 -32.90 -5.65 -11.95
C ASP A 113 -31.43 -6.07 -12.13
N GLY A 114 -30.71 -6.23 -11.02
CA GLY A 114 -29.30 -6.63 -11.03
C GLY A 114 -28.36 -5.60 -11.64
N ILE A 115 -28.76 -4.33 -11.78
CA ILE A 115 -27.95 -3.28 -12.45
C ILE A 115 -26.54 -3.12 -11.85
N ILE A 116 -26.36 -3.48 -10.59
CA ILE A 116 -25.07 -3.43 -9.87
C ILE A 116 -24.18 -4.65 -10.16
N LEU A 117 -24.74 -5.80 -10.55
CA LEU A 117 -23.96 -7.03 -10.79
C LEU A 117 -23.01 -6.92 -11.99
N ASP A 118 -23.39 -6.14 -12.99
CA ASP A 118 -22.63 -6.00 -14.22
C ASP A 118 -22.72 -4.55 -14.71
N PRO A 119 -21.61 -3.79 -14.65
CA PRO A 119 -21.59 -2.39 -15.07
C PRO A 119 -21.93 -2.19 -16.56
N SER A 120 -21.89 -3.24 -17.39
CA SER A 120 -22.23 -3.17 -18.82
C SER A 120 -23.73 -3.25 -19.12
N LEU A 121 -24.57 -3.65 -18.15
CA LEU A 121 -26.02 -3.72 -18.34
C LEU A 121 -26.59 -2.33 -18.66
N ALA A 122 -27.37 -2.20 -19.75
CA ALA A 122 -27.87 -0.89 -20.19
C ALA A 122 -28.82 -0.22 -19.18
N GLY A 123 -29.61 -1.01 -18.44
CA GLY A 123 -30.64 -0.49 -17.53
C GLY A 123 -31.70 0.37 -18.21
N GLU A 124 -32.49 1.05 -17.39
CA GLU A 124 -33.42 2.11 -17.80
C GLU A 124 -33.02 3.43 -17.13
N SER A 125 -33.32 4.56 -17.78
CA SER A 125 -33.11 5.88 -17.16
C SER A 125 -33.90 5.99 -15.86
N ALA A 126 -33.23 6.36 -14.77
CA ALA A 126 -33.89 6.70 -13.52
C ALA A 126 -34.38 8.17 -13.49
N GLY A 127 -34.15 8.94 -14.57
CA GLY A 127 -34.44 10.38 -14.65
C GLY A 127 -33.40 11.24 -13.92
N TYR A 128 -33.85 12.37 -13.36
CA TYR A 128 -33.01 13.30 -12.57
C TYR A 128 -31.79 13.85 -13.34
N MET A 129 -30.59 13.37 -13.01
CA MET A 129 -29.31 13.78 -13.60
C MET A 129 -28.88 12.91 -14.78
N ASP A 130 -29.68 11.89 -15.15
CA ASP A 130 -29.38 11.06 -16.32
C ASP A 130 -29.31 11.90 -17.60
N GLY A 131 -28.23 11.70 -18.38
CA GLY A 131 -27.96 12.48 -19.59
C GLY A 131 -27.40 13.88 -19.35
N LEU A 132 -27.15 14.29 -18.11
CA LEU A 132 -26.46 15.54 -17.80
C LEU A 132 -25.00 15.47 -18.26
N GLU A 133 -24.50 16.55 -18.83
CA GLU A 133 -23.12 16.63 -19.34
C GLU A 133 -22.54 18.02 -19.10
N GLY A 134 -21.22 18.15 -19.24
CA GLY A 134 -20.53 19.42 -19.11
C GLY A 134 -19.03 19.31 -19.32
N ASP A 135 -18.35 20.44 -19.18
CA ASP A 135 -16.94 20.61 -19.52
C ASP A 135 -16.21 21.28 -18.36
N PHE A 136 -15.02 20.78 -18.00
CA PHE A 136 -14.10 21.43 -17.07
C PHE A 136 -12.63 21.26 -17.47
N VAL A 137 -11.76 22.13 -16.94
CA VAL A 137 -10.32 22.12 -17.22
C VAL A 137 -9.55 21.74 -15.97
N VAL A 138 -8.67 20.75 -16.11
CA VAL A 138 -7.76 20.29 -15.06
C VAL A 138 -6.38 20.93 -15.26
N GLY A 139 -5.86 21.56 -14.22
CA GLY A 139 -4.51 22.12 -14.17
C GLY A 139 -3.49 21.17 -13.53
N TYR A 140 -2.22 21.57 -13.51
CA TYR A 140 -1.18 20.80 -12.83
C TYR A 140 -1.42 20.75 -11.31
N SER A 141 -0.98 19.66 -10.68
CA SER A 141 -0.86 19.60 -9.23
C SER A 141 0.23 20.56 -8.76
N ASN A 142 0.01 21.21 -7.62
CA ASN A 142 1.02 22.03 -6.94
C ASN A 142 1.64 21.32 -5.72
N LYS A 143 1.34 20.03 -5.55
CA LYS A 143 1.84 19.23 -4.44
C LYS A 143 3.26 18.73 -4.74
N THR A 144 4.01 18.45 -3.69
CA THR A 144 5.43 18.05 -3.77
C THR A 144 5.76 17.02 -2.70
N GLY A 145 6.89 16.33 -2.87
CA GLY A 145 7.38 15.37 -1.89
C GLY A 145 6.45 14.16 -1.81
N ARG A 146 6.19 13.68 -0.59
CA ARG A 146 5.45 12.44 -0.33
C ARG A 146 3.93 12.55 -0.48
N ASP A 147 3.35 13.71 -0.75
CA ASP A 147 1.90 13.80 -0.97
C ASP A 147 1.53 12.92 -2.17
N ALA A 148 0.55 12.02 -2.03
CA ALA A 148 0.11 11.11 -3.10
C ALA A 148 -0.20 11.86 -4.41
N ARG A 149 -0.69 13.10 -4.31
CA ARG A 149 -1.04 13.94 -5.47
C ARG A 149 0.18 14.53 -6.17
N ALA A 150 1.37 14.40 -5.59
CA ALA A 150 2.66 14.68 -6.23
C ALA A 150 3.26 13.41 -6.84
N MET A 151 3.06 12.26 -6.17
CA MET A 151 3.58 10.96 -6.60
C MET A 151 2.75 10.33 -7.73
N GLY A 152 1.47 10.70 -7.85
CA GLY A 152 0.54 10.16 -8.83
C GLY A 152 0.06 8.76 -8.50
N LEU A 153 -0.69 8.17 -9.44
CA LEU A 153 -1.32 6.86 -9.28
C LEU A 153 -0.28 5.76 -9.10
N LEU A 154 -0.47 4.90 -8.09
CA LEU A 154 0.28 3.68 -7.87
C LEU A 154 -0.26 2.58 -8.81
N GLN A 155 0.53 2.24 -9.80
CA GLN A 155 0.13 1.40 -10.93
C GLN A 155 0.86 0.07 -10.92
N TYR A 156 0.10 -0.99 -11.23
CA TYR A 156 0.69 -2.20 -11.73
C TYR A 156 1.05 -2.03 -13.21
N VAL A 157 2.31 -2.27 -13.56
CA VAL A 157 2.87 -2.02 -14.90
C VAL A 157 3.32 -3.29 -15.62
N ASP A 158 2.70 -4.43 -15.27
CA ASP A 158 3.04 -5.77 -15.81
C ASP A 158 4.46 -6.23 -15.44
N GLU A 159 4.94 -5.76 -14.29
CA GLU A 159 6.28 -6.02 -13.76
C GLU A 159 6.20 -6.36 -12.26
N ARG A 160 7.31 -6.87 -11.71
CA ARG A 160 7.43 -7.28 -10.30
C ARG A 160 7.22 -6.17 -9.26
N TYR A 161 7.30 -4.90 -9.68
CA TYR A 161 7.17 -3.74 -8.81
C TYR A 161 6.08 -2.80 -9.32
N LEU A 162 5.39 -2.14 -8.39
CA LEU A 162 4.45 -1.08 -8.70
C LEU A 162 5.20 0.20 -9.11
N TRP A 163 4.54 1.08 -9.84
CA TRP A 163 5.07 2.32 -10.39
C TRP A 163 4.23 3.52 -9.98
N LEU A 164 4.87 4.61 -9.59
CA LEU A 164 4.22 5.89 -9.29
C LEU A 164 4.16 6.75 -10.55
N ALA A 165 2.97 6.90 -11.12
CA ALA A 165 2.76 7.55 -12.42
C ALA A 165 3.12 9.05 -12.46
N GLY A 166 3.14 9.71 -11.31
CA GLY A 166 3.45 11.14 -11.19
C GLY A 166 4.92 11.43 -10.94
N SER A 167 5.58 10.66 -10.06
CA SER A 167 7.02 10.80 -9.79
C SER A 167 7.90 10.04 -10.77
N GLU A 168 7.33 9.11 -11.54
CA GLU A 168 8.06 8.21 -12.44
C GLU A 168 9.10 7.37 -11.70
N GLU A 169 8.69 6.74 -10.60
CA GLU A 169 9.54 5.92 -9.74
C GLU A 169 8.89 4.58 -9.41
N TYR A 170 9.70 3.52 -9.31
CA TYR A 170 9.23 2.24 -8.76
C TYR A 170 8.97 2.37 -7.26
N PHE A 171 7.89 1.75 -6.79
CA PHE A 171 7.45 1.80 -5.41
C PHE A 171 7.98 0.62 -4.60
N LEU A 172 8.50 0.92 -3.41
CA LEU A 172 8.91 -0.06 -2.42
C LEU A 172 8.15 0.22 -1.12
N LYS A 173 7.36 -0.77 -0.67
CA LYS A 173 6.45 -0.65 0.46
C LYS A 173 7.16 -0.83 1.82
N ILE A 174 6.86 0.06 2.76
CA ILE A 174 7.09 -0.11 4.21
C ILE A 174 5.86 0.40 4.97
N GLY A 175 5.17 -0.50 5.67
CA GLY A 175 3.92 -0.16 6.33
C GLY A 175 3.61 -1.00 7.56
N THR A 176 2.39 -0.86 8.05
CA THR A 176 1.85 -1.68 9.14
C THR A 176 0.74 -2.55 8.59
N ASP A 177 0.78 -3.84 8.92
CA ASP A 177 -0.32 -4.76 8.64
C ASP A 177 -1.35 -4.80 9.77
N SER A 178 -1.09 -4.00 10.81
CA SER A 178 -1.86 -3.95 12.04
C SER A 178 -2.12 -2.51 12.51
N PRO A 179 -3.15 -2.27 13.31
CA PRO A 179 -4.19 -3.23 13.67
C PRO A 179 -5.16 -3.45 12.50
N GLU A 180 -5.55 -4.69 12.20
CA GLU A 180 -6.52 -4.99 11.14
C GLU A 180 -7.85 -4.27 11.38
N ASN A 181 -8.26 -4.12 12.64
CA ASN A 181 -9.46 -3.41 13.06
C ASN A 181 -9.23 -1.89 13.22
N LEU A 182 -8.32 -1.29 12.43
CA LEU A 182 -8.03 0.15 12.42
C LEU A 182 -9.30 1.03 12.41
N LEU A 183 -10.31 0.60 11.65
CA LEU A 183 -11.56 1.33 11.46
C LEU A 183 -12.58 1.12 12.59
N ALA A 184 -12.29 0.30 13.60
CA ALA A 184 -13.10 0.14 14.80
C ALA A 184 -12.91 1.35 15.74
N TYR A 185 -13.17 2.56 15.24
CA TYR A 185 -12.81 3.80 15.91
C TYR A 185 -14.03 4.52 16.52
N ALA A 186 -13.89 4.99 17.77
CA ALA A 186 -14.95 5.56 18.59
C ALA A 186 -15.61 6.82 18.00
N ASP A 187 -14.87 7.59 17.21
CA ASP A 187 -15.34 8.84 16.63
C ASP A 187 -16.08 8.66 15.29
N PHE A 188 -16.09 7.44 14.74
CA PHE A 188 -16.95 7.09 13.61
C PHE A 188 -18.37 6.78 14.08
N ASP A 189 -19.34 7.19 13.27
CA ASP A 189 -20.75 6.88 13.52
C ASP A 189 -21.00 5.38 13.38
N ASN A 190 -21.92 4.85 14.21
CA ASN A 190 -22.38 3.46 14.17
C ASN A 190 -21.25 2.41 14.28
N THR A 191 -20.20 2.69 15.04
CA THR A 191 -19.13 1.74 15.36
C THR A 191 -19.42 1.04 16.70
N PRO A 192 -19.69 -0.28 16.71
CA PRO A 192 -19.94 -1.00 17.94
C PRO A 192 -18.66 -1.17 18.77
N ASN A 193 -18.82 -1.65 20.00
CA ASN A 193 -17.73 -1.95 20.92
C ASN A 193 -17.84 -3.41 21.41
N THR A 194 -17.93 -4.32 20.45
CA THR A 194 -17.87 -5.76 20.69
C THR A 194 -16.52 -6.08 21.32
N TYR A 195 -16.56 -6.87 22.39
CA TYR A 195 -15.37 -7.24 23.15
C TYR A 195 -14.50 -6.06 23.62
N ASP A 196 -15.08 -4.87 23.80
CA ASP A 196 -14.32 -3.68 24.25
C ASP A 196 -13.09 -3.36 23.36
N LEU A 197 -13.17 -3.68 22.06
CA LEU A 197 -12.09 -3.54 21.09
C LEU A 197 -12.20 -2.28 20.22
N ARG A 198 -13.20 -1.42 20.48
CA ARG A 198 -13.32 -0.12 19.80
C ARG A 198 -12.27 0.85 20.32
N LYS A 199 -11.47 1.34 19.39
CA LYS A 199 -10.28 2.16 19.62
C LYS A 199 -10.60 3.62 19.84
N GLU A 200 -9.74 4.30 20.58
CA GLU A 200 -9.77 5.76 20.74
C GLU A 200 -8.51 6.45 20.20
N TYR A 201 -7.38 5.73 20.07
CA TYR A 201 -6.09 6.26 19.64
C TYR A 201 -5.65 7.47 20.48
N ILE A 202 -5.91 7.41 21.79
CA ILE A 202 -5.78 8.58 22.67
C ILE A 202 -4.35 9.13 22.75
N GLN A 203 -3.34 8.26 22.64
CA GLN A 203 -1.93 8.65 22.63
C GLN A 203 -1.58 9.50 21.41
N HIS A 204 -2.27 9.26 20.29
CA HIS A 204 -2.03 9.97 19.04
C HIS A 204 -2.75 11.33 18.93
N ILE A 205 -3.57 11.72 19.91
CA ILE A 205 -4.10 13.09 19.96
C ILE A 205 -2.97 14.12 20.02
N ALA A 206 -1.83 13.77 20.62
CA ALA A 206 -0.63 14.60 20.65
C ALA A 206 0.04 14.78 19.27
N ASP A 207 -0.18 13.86 18.34
CA ASP A 207 0.36 13.89 16.97
C ASP A 207 -0.54 14.66 16.00
N TRP A 208 -1.80 14.92 16.38
CA TRP A 208 -2.69 15.80 15.63
C TRP A 208 -2.19 17.25 15.69
N ARG A 209 -2.21 17.95 14.57
CA ARG A 209 -1.72 19.33 14.43
C ARG A 209 -2.84 20.27 14.01
N GLU A 210 -2.69 21.54 14.37
CA GLU A 210 -3.60 22.58 13.92
C GLU A 210 -3.67 22.61 12.38
N GLY A 211 -4.89 22.50 11.85
CA GLY A 211 -5.15 22.43 10.40
C GLY A 211 -5.31 21.01 9.85
N ASP A 212 -5.00 19.96 10.62
CA ASP A 212 -5.37 18.59 10.27
C ASP A 212 -6.91 18.43 10.35
N PRO A 213 -7.50 17.53 9.54
CA PRO A 213 -8.95 17.44 9.45
C PRO A 213 -9.59 16.88 10.73
N THR A 214 -10.87 17.22 10.90
CA THR A 214 -11.78 16.70 11.92
C THR A 214 -13.21 16.73 11.38
N TRP A 215 -14.11 15.96 11.95
CA TRP A 215 -15.56 16.03 11.65
C TRP A 215 -16.39 16.27 12.91
N ALA A 216 -17.70 16.49 12.72
CA ALA A 216 -18.70 16.66 13.79
C ALA A 216 -18.18 17.37 15.06
N ASP A 217 -17.71 18.61 14.90
CA ASP A 217 -17.19 19.46 15.98
C ASP A 217 -15.95 18.92 16.73
N GLY A 218 -15.01 18.32 15.99
CA GLY A 218 -13.66 18.03 16.48
C GLY A 218 -13.35 16.55 16.70
N ARG A 219 -14.24 15.65 16.28
CA ARG A 219 -13.99 14.21 16.18
C ARG A 219 -12.88 13.90 15.18
N GLY A 220 -12.20 12.79 15.40
CA GLY A 220 -11.23 12.22 14.47
C GLY A 220 -9.77 12.37 14.87
N LYS A 221 -9.48 13.15 15.91
CA LYS A 221 -8.12 13.59 16.22
C LYS A 221 -7.15 12.44 16.50
N GLY A 222 -7.60 11.40 17.20
CA GLY A 222 -6.77 10.24 17.53
C GLY A 222 -6.26 9.53 16.29
N LEU A 223 -7.17 9.09 15.41
CA LEU A 223 -6.80 8.37 14.19
C LEU A 223 -6.07 9.25 13.17
N ILE A 224 -6.45 10.52 13.03
CA ILE A 224 -5.72 11.48 12.18
C ILE A 224 -4.29 11.71 12.69
N GLY A 225 -4.11 11.81 14.01
CA GLY A 225 -2.81 11.88 14.65
C GLY A 225 -1.99 10.59 14.45
N ALA A 226 -2.62 9.42 14.50
CA ALA A 226 -1.95 8.15 14.27
C ALA A 226 -1.37 8.09 12.85
N VAL A 227 -2.14 8.52 11.85
CA VAL A 227 -1.66 8.66 10.46
C VAL A 227 -0.50 9.67 10.36
N ASN A 228 -0.56 10.79 11.07
CA ASN A 228 0.56 11.74 11.11
C ASN A 228 1.83 11.11 11.68
N TYR A 229 1.71 10.33 12.76
CA TYR A 229 2.83 9.64 13.37
C TYR A 229 3.46 8.63 12.40
N LEU A 230 2.68 7.75 11.79
CA LEU A 230 3.17 6.76 10.83
C LEU A 230 3.88 7.43 9.64
N SER A 231 3.28 8.49 9.07
CA SER A 231 3.94 9.28 8.03
C SER A 231 5.22 9.91 8.55
N TRP A 232 5.21 10.53 9.74
CA TRP A 232 6.40 11.14 10.31
C TRP A 232 7.55 10.14 10.51
N LYS A 233 7.24 8.89 10.93
CA LYS A 233 8.19 7.78 10.99
C LYS A 233 8.71 7.32 9.64
N GLY A 234 8.07 7.75 8.54
CA GLY A 234 8.52 7.51 7.18
C GLY A 234 7.91 6.28 6.53
N LEU A 235 6.90 5.67 7.15
CA LEU A 235 6.11 4.62 6.50
C LEU A 235 5.33 5.20 5.31
N ASN A 236 4.95 4.34 4.37
CA ASN A 236 4.27 4.72 3.14
C ASN A 236 3.07 3.84 2.78
N MET A 237 2.69 2.88 3.63
CA MET A 237 1.48 2.08 3.48
C MET A 237 0.84 1.77 4.85
N LEU A 238 -0.48 1.65 4.87
CA LEU A 238 -1.27 1.24 6.01
C LEU A 238 -2.31 0.21 5.55
N SER A 239 -2.23 -0.99 6.10
CA SER A 239 -3.22 -2.06 5.92
C SER A 239 -4.34 -1.95 6.94
N PHE A 240 -5.54 -2.35 6.55
CA PHE A 240 -6.70 -2.46 7.44
C PHE A 240 -7.83 -3.26 6.78
N LEU A 241 -8.71 -3.80 7.61
CA LEU A 241 -9.97 -4.41 7.17
C LEU A 241 -11.05 -3.36 6.94
N THR A 242 -11.91 -3.60 5.95
CA THR A 242 -13.18 -2.85 5.79
C THR A 242 -14.41 -3.66 6.20
N PHE A 243 -14.27 -4.95 6.47
CA PHE A 243 -15.34 -5.81 6.94
C PHE A 243 -14.80 -6.99 7.76
N ASN A 244 -15.14 -7.04 9.05
CA ASN A 244 -14.73 -8.09 9.99
C ASN A 244 -15.90 -8.72 10.79
N VAL A 245 -17.14 -8.56 10.32
CA VAL A 245 -18.33 -9.07 11.02
C VAL A 245 -18.28 -10.60 11.10
N GLN A 246 -18.41 -11.17 12.30
CA GLN A 246 -18.22 -12.61 12.61
C GLN A 246 -16.77 -13.10 12.64
N GLY A 247 -15.79 -12.23 12.39
CA GLY A 247 -14.39 -12.52 12.70
C GLY A 247 -14.01 -12.08 14.10
N ASP A 248 -12.73 -11.77 14.29
CA ASP A 248 -12.11 -11.69 15.61
C ASP A 248 -12.51 -10.44 16.39
N ASP A 249 -12.64 -9.29 15.72
CA ASP A 249 -13.03 -8.01 16.34
C ASP A 249 -14.53 -7.68 16.20
N MET A 250 -15.13 -7.98 15.05
CA MET A 250 -16.55 -7.73 14.73
C MET A 250 -17.01 -6.25 14.73
N ASN A 251 -16.11 -5.27 14.84
CA ASN A 251 -16.47 -3.85 14.95
C ASN A 251 -16.34 -3.04 13.65
N VAL A 252 -15.79 -3.64 12.59
CA VAL A 252 -15.56 -3.00 11.30
C VAL A 252 -16.52 -3.50 10.23
N PHE A 253 -17.35 -2.60 9.73
CA PHE A 253 -18.20 -2.83 8.57
C PHE A 253 -18.69 -1.50 8.00
N PRO A 254 -18.91 -1.39 6.67
CA PRO A 254 -19.41 -0.17 6.06
C PRO A 254 -20.94 -0.04 6.17
N TYR A 255 -21.61 -1.00 6.82
CA TYR A 255 -23.05 -1.13 6.83
C TYR A 255 -23.74 -0.44 8.01
N THR A 256 -25.05 -0.24 7.88
CA THR A 256 -25.91 0.26 8.97
C THR A 256 -26.09 -0.75 10.10
N SER A 257 -25.83 -2.03 9.83
CA SER A 257 -25.85 -3.10 10.85
C SER A 257 -25.04 -4.31 10.42
N VAL A 258 -24.62 -5.12 11.39
CA VAL A 258 -23.90 -6.40 11.18
C VAL A 258 -24.74 -7.48 10.48
N TRP A 259 -26.04 -7.27 10.31
CA TRP A 259 -26.97 -8.22 9.64
C TRP A 259 -27.47 -7.70 8.30
N GLY A 260 -27.03 -6.51 7.88
CA GLY A 260 -27.52 -5.81 6.70
C GLY A 260 -26.44 -5.56 5.67
N TYR A 261 -26.88 -5.23 4.45
CA TYR A 261 -26.01 -4.85 3.32
C TYR A 261 -26.35 -3.44 2.83
N ARG A 262 -26.79 -2.58 3.75
CA ARG A 262 -27.09 -1.17 3.50
C ARG A 262 -25.92 -0.35 3.99
N ILE A 263 -25.32 0.47 3.13
CA ILE A 263 -24.17 1.30 3.51
C ILE A 263 -24.60 2.34 4.52
N ASP A 264 -23.79 2.52 5.55
CA ASP A 264 -23.84 3.65 6.46
C ASP A 264 -23.11 4.82 5.80
N VAL A 265 -23.89 5.79 5.33
CA VAL A 265 -23.40 6.89 4.51
C VAL A 265 -22.52 7.81 5.35
N SER A 266 -22.91 8.07 6.60
CA SER A 266 -22.14 8.95 7.51
C SER A 266 -20.79 8.35 7.90
N LYS A 267 -20.77 7.06 8.29
CA LYS A 267 -19.55 6.34 8.66
C LYS A 267 -18.54 6.31 7.51
N THR A 268 -18.99 5.94 6.31
CA THR A 268 -18.09 5.84 5.15
C THR A 268 -17.62 7.21 4.63
N ASP A 269 -18.38 8.28 4.82
CA ASP A 269 -17.95 9.67 4.56
C ASP A 269 -16.91 10.14 5.60
N GLN A 270 -16.93 9.59 6.83
CA GLN A 270 -15.89 9.83 7.85
C GLN A 270 -14.60 9.02 7.57
N TRP A 271 -14.71 7.78 7.10
CA TRP A 271 -13.56 7.00 6.64
C TRP A 271 -12.79 7.74 5.54
N GLU A 272 -13.52 8.34 4.59
CA GLU A 272 -12.92 9.12 3.50
C GLU A 272 -12.05 10.29 4.01
N ILE A 273 -12.44 10.95 5.11
CA ILE A 273 -11.64 12.03 5.71
C ILE A 273 -10.27 11.50 6.15
N VAL A 274 -10.22 10.30 6.74
CA VAL A 274 -8.97 9.66 7.18
C VAL A 274 -8.14 9.22 5.98
N PHE A 275 -8.77 8.63 4.97
CA PHE A 275 -8.09 8.12 3.78
C PHE A 275 -7.50 9.23 2.91
N GLU A 276 -8.23 10.33 2.71
CA GLU A 276 -7.71 11.53 2.03
C GLU A 276 -6.54 12.13 2.80
N HIS A 277 -6.62 12.15 4.14
CA HIS A 277 -5.51 12.61 4.98
C HIS A 277 -4.29 11.71 4.83
N ALA A 278 -4.45 10.39 4.90
CA ALA A 278 -3.39 9.41 4.70
C ALA A 278 -2.66 9.61 3.38
N ASN A 279 -3.39 9.68 2.26
CA ASN A 279 -2.81 9.95 0.94
C ASN A 279 -2.08 11.31 0.90
N SER A 280 -2.63 12.35 1.52
CA SER A 280 -1.95 13.66 1.61
C SER A 280 -0.64 13.63 2.39
N LYS A 281 -0.48 12.64 3.29
CA LYS A 281 0.73 12.39 4.08
C LYS A 281 1.64 11.32 3.46
N GLY A 282 1.31 10.81 2.27
CA GLY A 282 2.09 9.78 1.58
C GLY A 282 1.93 8.37 2.11
N ILE A 283 0.84 8.12 2.83
CA ILE A 283 0.45 6.79 3.29
C ILE A 283 -0.56 6.24 2.28
N GLY A 284 -0.19 5.17 1.60
CA GLY A 284 -1.12 4.39 0.78
C GLY A 284 -2.06 3.54 1.63
N LEU A 285 -3.13 3.09 0.98
CA LEU A 285 -4.18 2.27 1.58
C LEU A 285 -4.05 0.85 1.04
N HIS A 286 -3.75 -0.11 1.90
CA HIS A 286 -3.83 -1.54 1.57
C HIS A 286 -5.13 -2.09 2.16
N VAL A 287 -6.16 -2.18 1.31
CA VAL A 287 -7.52 -2.45 1.78
C VAL A 287 -7.80 -3.94 1.72
N LYS A 288 -7.60 -4.63 2.85
CA LYS A 288 -8.03 -6.02 3.04
C LYS A 288 -9.54 -6.02 3.19
N THR A 289 -10.24 -6.59 2.21
CA THR A 289 -11.68 -6.35 2.15
C THR A 289 -12.49 -7.16 3.16
N GLN A 290 -12.08 -8.37 3.51
CA GLN A 290 -12.85 -9.34 4.30
C GLN A 290 -11.89 -10.26 5.05
N GLU A 291 -12.36 -11.01 6.04
CA GLU A 291 -11.57 -12.07 6.70
C GLU A 291 -12.06 -13.45 6.27
N THR A 292 -11.26 -14.46 6.54
CA THR A 292 -11.62 -15.88 6.40
C THR A 292 -12.98 -16.20 7.02
N GLU A 293 -13.27 -15.66 8.20
CA GLU A 293 -14.45 -15.97 8.99
C GLU A 293 -15.72 -15.44 8.32
N ASN A 294 -15.61 -14.37 7.53
CA ASN A 294 -16.76 -13.60 7.05
C ASN A 294 -16.87 -13.50 5.53
N GLU A 295 -15.87 -13.95 4.78
CA GLU A 295 -15.80 -13.87 3.32
C GLU A 295 -17.02 -14.50 2.64
N HIS A 296 -17.69 -15.44 3.31
CA HIS A 296 -18.89 -16.13 2.82
C HIS A 296 -20.18 -15.29 2.92
N LEU A 297 -20.20 -14.21 3.72
CA LEU A 297 -21.38 -13.36 3.95
C LEU A 297 -21.76 -12.53 2.72
N HIS A 298 -20.79 -12.25 1.84
CA HIS A 298 -20.99 -11.67 0.52
C HIS A 298 -21.02 -12.75 -0.57
N GLY A 299 -21.67 -13.88 -0.28
CA GLY A 299 -21.76 -15.02 -1.19
C GLY A 299 -20.60 -16.00 -1.00
N ASN A 300 -20.96 -17.26 -0.76
CA ASN A 300 -20.02 -18.32 -0.36
C ASN A 300 -19.34 -19.01 -1.56
N SER A 301 -20.09 -19.33 -2.62
CA SER A 301 -19.57 -20.10 -3.78
C SER A 301 -19.73 -19.40 -5.14
N THR A 302 -20.41 -18.26 -5.16
CA THR A 302 -20.70 -17.46 -6.36
C THR A 302 -20.53 -15.98 -6.07
N PHE A 303 -20.03 -15.24 -7.05
CA PHE A 303 -20.08 -13.78 -7.03
C PHE A 303 -21.54 -13.32 -7.21
N ASP A 304 -22.12 -12.70 -6.19
CA ASP A 304 -23.53 -12.29 -6.17
C ASP A 304 -23.71 -10.78 -5.98
N VAL A 305 -24.97 -10.35 -5.88
CA VAL A 305 -25.31 -8.92 -5.81
C VAL A 305 -24.80 -8.25 -4.53
N ARG A 306 -24.64 -9.00 -3.44
CA ARG A 306 -24.14 -8.46 -2.17
C ARG A 306 -22.66 -8.11 -2.31
N ARG A 307 -21.87 -9.00 -2.91
CA ARG A 307 -20.46 -8.73 -3.22
C ARG A 307 -20.29 -7.59 -4.22
N ALA A 308 -21.15 -7.54 -5.23
CA ALA A 308 -21.14 -6.46 -6.22
C ALA A 308 -21.42 -5.09 -5.57
N ILE A 309 -22.42 -5.00 -4.69
CA ILE A 309 -22.71 -3.78 -3.91
C ILE A 309 -21.50 -3.42 -3.05
N TYR A 310 -20.95 -4.38 -2.32
CA TYR A 310 -19.82 -4.15 -1.42
C TYR A 310 -18.62 -3.54 -2.14
N TYR A 311 -18.09 -4.21 -3.18
CA TYR A 311 -16.94 -3.70 -3.92
C TYR A 311 -17.24 -2.40 -4.65
N ARG A 312 -18.43 -2.26 -5.25
CA ARG A 312 -18.77 -1.02 -5.96
C ARG A 312 -18.84 0.17 -5.03
N GLU A 313 -19.40 0.01 -3.83
CA GLU A 313 -19.47 1.11 -2.85
C GLU A 313 -18.09 1.49 -2.32
N LEU A 314 -17.20 0.51 -2.06
CA LEU A 314 -15.80 0.80 -1.73
C LEU A 314 -15.10 1.56 -2.85
N ILE A 315 -15.22 1.10 -4.11
CA ILE A 315 -14.57 1.74 -5.27
C ILE A 315 -15.15 3.14 -5.53
N ALA A 316 -16.47 3.31 -5.46
CA ALA A 316 -17.13 4.61 -5.71
C ALA A 316 -16.73 5.66 -4.67
N ARG A 317 -16.51 5.25 -3.42
CA ARG A 317 -16.14 6.14 -2.31
C ARG A 317 -14.64 6.39 -2.25
N PHE A 318 -13.83 5.35 -2.40
CA PHE A 318 -12.40 5.39 -2.08
C PHE A 318 -11.47 5.11 -3.27
N GLY A 319 -12.00 4.63 -4.39
CA GLY A 319 -11.19 4.27 -5.56
C GLY A 319 -10.50 5.46 -6.25
N HIS A 320 -10.72 6.70 -5.84
CA HIS A 320 -10.06 7.87 -6.42
C HIS A 320 -8.69 8.19 -5.78
N HIS A 321 -8.31 7.48 -4.70
CA HIS A 321 -7.04 7.67 -4.00
C HIS A 321 -5.86 7.15 -4.84
N PRO A 322 -4.83 7.96 -5.14
CA PRO A 322 -3.72 7.52 -5.98
C PRO A 322 -2.90 6.35 -5.40
N LEU A 323 -2.75 6.28 -4.08
CA LEU A 323 -2.00 5.21 -3.41
C LEU A 323 -2.96 4.20 -2.79
N LEU A 324 -3.36 3.21 -3.58
CA LEU A 324 -4.36 2.22 -3.19
C LEU A 324 -4.04 0.83 -3.76
N ILE A 325 -4.16 -0.17 -2.90
CA ILE A 325 -4.09 -1.60 -3.24
C ILE A 325 -5.38 -2.24 -2.72
N TRP A 326 -6.13 -2.90 -3.60
CA TRP A 326 -7.26 -3.73 -3.19
C TRP A 326 -6.74 -5.12 -2.82
N ASN A 327 -7.12 -5.64 -1.66
CA ASN A 327 -6.82 -7.02 -1.29
C ASN A 327 -8.12 -7.81 -1.06
N LEU A 328 -8.26 -8.92 -1.79
CA LEU A 328 -9.53 -9.65 -1.89
C LEU A 328 -9.94 -10.35 -0.60
N GLY A 329 -9.06 -10.44 0.40
CA GLY A 329 -9.39 -10.92 1.74
C GLY A 329 -8.16 -11.24 2.55
N GLU A 330 -8.33 -11.23 3.87
CA GLU A 330 -7.36 -11.68 4.85
C GLU A 330 -7.45 -13.19 5.06
N GLU A 331 -6.27 -13.80 5.05
CA GLU A 331 -6.07 -15.26 5.07
C GLU A 331 -7.04 -16.08 4.19
N THR A 332 -7.50 -15.53 3.06
CA THR A 332 -8.74 -15.97 2.39
C THR A 332 -8.79 -17.48 2.09
N LYS A 333 -9.96 -18.08 2.36
CA LYS A 333 -10.30 -19.45 1.97
C LYS A 333 -11.30 -19.50 0.81
N MET A 334 -11.56 -18.35 0.17
CA MET A 334 -12.48 -18.25 -0.96
C MET A 334 -12.00 -19.14 -2.11
N PRO A 335 -12.92 -19.86 -2.78
CA PRO A 335 -12.55 -20.61 -3.96
C PRO A 335 -11.94 -19.71 -5.05
N SER A 336 -10.90 -20.17 -5.73
CA SER A 336 -10.18 -19.38 -6.74
C SER A 336 -11.07 -18.81 -7.86
N TRP A 337 -12.16 -19.49 -8.24
CA TRP A 337 -13.10 -18.95 -9.23
C TRP A 337 -13.91 -17.75 -8.70
N VAL A 338 -14.14 -17.65 -7.39
CA VAL A 338 -14.76 -16.48 -6.76
C VAL A 338 -13.76 -15.33 -6.71
N LEU A 339 -12.50 -15.60 -6.38
CA LEU A 339 -11.41 -14.61 -6.43
C LEU A 339 -11.25 -14.02 -7.84
N LEU A 340 -11.23 -14.88 -8.87
CA LEU A 340 -11.17 -14.46 -10.28
C LEU A 340 -12.37 -13.59 -10.67
N ALA A 341 -13.58 -13.97 -10.26
CA ALA A 341 -14.79 -13.18 -10.53
C ALA A 341 -14.77 -11.83 -9.79
N ALA A 342 -14.26 -11.80 -8.55
CA ALA A 342 -14.10 -10.57 -7.79
C ALA A 342 -13.09 -9.62 -8.43
N ALA A 343 -11.91 -10.12 -8.81
CA ALA A 343 -10.89 -9.33 -9.48
C ALA A 343 -11.39 -8.77 -10.83
N GLU A 344 -12.11 -9.59 -11.61
CA GLU A 344 -12.74 -9.15 -12.87
C GLU A 344 -13.80 -8.06 -12.63
N TYR A 345 -14.61 -8.18 -11.59
CA TYR A 345 -15.59 -7.15 -11.24
C TYR A 345 -14.92 -5.84 -10.81
N ILE A 346 -13.94 -5.90 -9.91
CA ILE A 346 -13.17 -4.72 -9.48
C ILE A 346 -12.56 -4.03 -10.70
N ARG A 347 -11.91 -4.79 -11.60
CA ARG A 347 -11.29 -4.23 -12.81
C ARG A 347 -12.28 -3.53 -13.74
N LYS A 348 -13.55 -3.96 -13.78
CA LYS A 348 -14.60 -3.31 -14.59
C LYS A 348 -15.16 -2.03 -13.97
N VAL A 349 -15.03 -1.88 -12.65
CA VAL A 349 -15.68 -0.81 -11.88
C VAL A 349 -14.67 0.25 -11.43
N ASP A 350 -13.43 -0.14 -11.18
CA ASP A 350 -12.32 0.75 -10.82
C ASP A 350 -11.72 1.39 -12.08
N PRO A 351 -11.94 2.70 -12.30
CA PRO A 351 -11.51 3.37 -13.52
C PRO A 351 -10.00 3.64 -13.58
N TYR A 352 -9.26 3.38 -12.49
CA TYR A 352 -7.82 3.65 -12.39
C TYR A 352 -6.98 2.38 -12.49
N GLY A 353 -7.59 1.19 -12.34
CA GLY A 353 -6.89 -0.08 -12.49
C GLY A 353 -5.84 -0.33 -11.40
N HIS A 354 -6.18 -0.02 -10.14
CA HIS A 354 -5.33 -0.28 -8.98
C HIS A 354 -4.86 -1.74 -8.90
N SER A 355 -3.77 -1.96 -8.15
CA SER A 355 -3.31 -3.33 -7.84
C SER A 355 -4.40 -4.10 -7.09
N ILE A 356 -4.51 -5.38 -7.41
CA ILE A 356 -5.41 -6.34 -6.77
C ILE A 356 -4.55 -7.49 -6.23
N ASP A 357 -4.45 -7.55 -4.92
CA ASP A 357 -3.65 -8.52 -4.19
C ASP A 357 -4.58 -9.57 -3.52
N VAL A 358 -4.00 -10.67 -3.09
CA VAL A 358 -4.68 -11.71 -2.31
C VAL A 358 -3.77 -12.10 -1.14
N HIS A 359 -4.28 -12.05 0.08
CA HIS A 359 -3.63 -12.62 1.26
C HIS A 359 -4.18 -14.02 1.56
N THR A 360 -3.32 -14.96 1.93
CA THR A 360 -3.68 -16.38 2.13
C THR A 360 -3.03 -16.92 3.39
N TYR A 361 -3.64 -17.93 4.03
CA TYR A 361 -2.93 -18.77 5.00
C TYR A 361 -1.60 -19.31 4.45
N PRO A 362 -0.60 -19.59 5.31
CA PRO A 362 0.71 -20.01 4.85
C PRO A 362 0.69 -21.33 4.08
N ASP A 363 -0.19 -22.25 4.44
CA ASP A 363 -0.37 -23.56 3.82
C ASP A 363 -1.30 -23.55 2.58
N TRP A 364 -2.00 -22.43 2.31
CA TRP A 364 -2.92 -22.29 1.17
C TRP A 364 -2.28 -21.67 -0.07
N LYS A 365 -1.07 -21.10 0.04
CA LYS A 365 -0.37 -20.42 -1.07
C LYS A 365 -0.32 -21.26 -2.35
N ASN A 366 -0.07 -22.57 -2.23
CA ASN A 366 0.01 -23.50 -3.37
C ASN A 366 -1.34 -23.87 -3.99
N ASP A 367 -2.43 -23.72 -3.25
CA ASP A 367 -3.78 -23.99 -3.76
C ASP A 367 -4.39 -22.74 -4.42
N VAL A 368 -4.02 -21.55 -3.93
CA VAL A 368 -4.58 -20.27 -4.38
C VAL A 368 -3.74 -19.65 -5.50
N TYR A 369 -2.47 -19.30 -5.25
CA TYR A 369 -1.71 -18.48 -6.20
C TYR A 369 -1.54 -19.12 -7.59
N PRO A 370 -1.27 -20.43 -7.74
CA PRO A 370 -1.18 -21.03 -9.07
C PRO A 370 -2.46 -20.89 -9.89
N ALA A 371 -3.63 -21.00 -9.26
CA ALA A 371 -4.91 -20.86 -9.95
C ALA A 371 -5.17 -19.42 -10.41
N LEU A 372 -4.58 -18.43 -9.73
CA LEU A 372 -4.68 -17.01 -10.08
C LEU A 372 -3.65 -16.60 -11.12
N MET A 373 -2.37 -16.93 -10.93
CA MET A 373 -1.28 -16.49 -11.81
C MET A 373 -1.34 -17.15 -13.19
N TRP A 374 -1.69 -18.44 -13.28
CA TRP A 374 -1.69 -19.19 -14.55
C TRP A 374 -2.97 -19.02 -15.36
N ASN A 375 -3.93 -18.25 -14.85
CA ASN A 375 -5.13 -17.94 -15.58
C ASN A 375 -4.96 -16.61 -16.34
N ASN A 376 -4.87 -16.68 -17.67
CA ASN A 376 -4.73 -15.49 -18.54
C ASN A 376 -5.85 -14.45 -18.39
N ALA A 377 -7.01 -14.84 -17.84
CA ALA A 377 -8.12 -13.92 -17.60
C ALA A 377 -8.04 -13.25 -16.22
N SER A 378 -7.14 -13.69 -15.34
CA SER A 378 -6.97 -13.14 -13.99
C SER A 378 -6.64 -11.66 -14.05
N LYS A 379 -7.22 -10.91 -13.10
CA LYS A 379 -6.92 -9.49 -12.87
C LYS A 379 -6.18 -9.26 -11.55
N VAL A 380 -5.82 -10.34 -10.86
CA VAL A 380 -4.96 -10.31 -9.67
C VAL A 380 -3.55 -9.99 -10.12
N THR A 381 -2.91 -9.05 -9.44
CA THR A 381 -1.60 -8.49 -9.80
C THR A 381 -0.55 -8.76 -8.72
N GLY A 382 -0.94 -9.20 -7.53
CA GLY A 382 -0.01 -9.39 -6.42
C GLY A 382 -0.34 -10.55 -5.48
N ALA A 383 0.68 -10.95 -4.73
CA ALA A 383 0.60 -11.93 -3.65
C ALA A 383 1.04 -11.26 -2.33
N SER A 384 0.17 -11.33 -1.34
CA SER A 384 0.38 -10.79 0.00
C SER A 384 0.69 -11.97 0.93
N LEU A 385 1.96 -12.13 1.30
CA LEU A 385 2.45 -13.36 1.95
C LEU A 385 2.46 -13.25 3.47
N GLN A 386 1.91 -14.26 4.13
CA GLN A 386 2.15 -14.60 5.53
C GLN A 386 3.23 -15.68 5.64
N CYS A 387 4.33 -15.39 6.35
CA CYS A 387 5.52 -16.25 6.35
C CYS A 387 6.14 -16.37 7.75
N VAL A 388 6.83 -17.49 7.99
CA VAL A 388 7.79 -17.59 9.11
C VAL A 388 8.98 -16.69 8.77
N PRO A 389 9.46 -15.82 9.67
CA PRO A 389 10.47 -14.82 9.34
C PRO A 389 11.68 -15.39 8.59
N GLU A 390 12.26 -16.48 9.07
CA GLU A 390 13.45 -17.09 8.48
C GLU A 390 13.24 -17.59 7.05
N THR A 391 12.01 -17.88 6.63
CA THR A 391 11.67 -18.36 5.29
C THR A 391 11.25 -17.25 4.33
N ILE A 392 10.99 -16.02 4.82
CA ILE A 392 10.48 -14.89 4.02
C ILE A 392 11.28 -14.69 2.74
N ASN A 393 12.61 -14.60 2.84
CA ASN A 393 13.45 -14.34 1.68
C ASN A 393 13.32 -15.45 0.62
N ALA A 394 13.31 -16.71 1.05
CA ALA A 394 13.21 -17.85 0.15
C ALA A 394 11.82 -17.94 -0.50
N GLU A 395 10.75 -17.74 0.29
CA GLU A 395 9.37 -17.81 -0.21
C GLU A 395 9.06 -16.66 -1.17
N ILE A 396 9.46 -15.43 -0.87
CA ILE A 396 9.29 -14.30 -1.80
C ILE A 396 10.01 -14.58 -3.11
N ASN A 397 11.26 -15.05 -3.05
CA ASN A 397 12.03 -15.37 -4.24
C ASN A 397 11.37 -16.50 -5.06
N GLU A 398 10.84 -17.54 -4.39
CA GLU A 398 10.08 -18.60 -5.05
C GLU A 398 8.87 -18.05 -5.81
N TRP A 399 8.02 -17.25 -5.16
CA TRP A 399 6.79 -16.73 -5.78
C TRP A 399 7.07 -15.70 -6.88
N ILE A 400 8.14 -14.93 -6.77
CA ILE A 400 8.63 -14.07 -7.86
C ILE A 400 9.04 -14.92 -9.07
N GLN A 401 9.87 -15.95 -8.86
CA GLN A 401 10.34 -16.80 -9.97
C GLN A 401 9.19 -17.54 -10.64
N ARG A 402 8.26 -18.10 -9.85
CA ARG A 402 7.09 -18.82 -10.37
C ARG A 402 6.17 -17.90 -11.16
N SER A 403 5.91 -16.69 -10.67
CA SER A 403 5.03 -15.74 -11.36
C SER A 403 5.68 -15.11 -12.59
N ALA A 404 7.00 -14.97 -12.65
CA ALA A 404 7.73 -14.50 -13.83
C ALA A 404 7.59 -15.44 -15.05
N GLU A 405 7.23 -16.71 -14.82
CA GLU A 405 6.91 -17.67 -15.91
C GLU A 405 5.44 -17.61 -16.34
N SER A 406 4.60 -16.89 -15.59
CA SER A 406 3.17 -16.73 -15.86
C SER A 406 2.91 -15.57 -16.83
N PRO A 407 1.68 -15.39 -17.35
CA PRO A 407 1.35 -14.31 -18.28
C PRO A 407 1.64 -12.90 -17.73
N HIS A 408 1.57 -12.72 -16.42
CA HIS A 408 1.70 -11.45 -15.71
C HIS A 408 2.48 -11.68 -14.42
N PRO A 409 3.70 -11.13 -14.27
CA PRO A 409 4.48 -11.26 -13.04
C PRO A 409 3.74 -10.68 -11.83
N PHE A 410 3.75 -11.37 -10.69
CA PHE A 410 3.11 -10.85 -9.48
C PHE A 410 4.03 -9.86 -8.77
N VAL A 411 3.42 -8.83 -8.17
CA VAL A 411 4.05 -8.05 -7.09
C VAL A 411 3.92 -8.87 -5.81
N VAL A 412 5.04 -9.34 -5.27
CA VAL A 412 5.06 -10.22 -4.09
C VAL A 412 5.56 -9.44 -2.87
N SER A 413 4.75 -9.32 -1.83
CA SER A 413 5.13 -8.65 -0.56
C SER A 413 5.01 -9.62 0.62
N ASN A 414 5.73 -9.37 1.71
CA ASN A 414 5.44 -10.02 2.99
C ASN A 414 4.67 -9.06 3.89
N ASP A 415 3.42 -9.41 4.17
CA ASP A 415 2.52 -8.53 4.90
C ASP A 415 2.24 -9.08 6.30
N GLU A 416 2.51 -10.36 6.56
CA GLU A 416 2.33 -10.92 7.90
C GLU A 416 3.51 -11.82 8.32
N GLN A 417 3.96 -11.64 9.56
CA GLN A 417 5.10 -12.36 10.14
C GLN A 417 4.63 -13.33 11.23
N ASN A 418 4.94 -14.62 11.05
CA ASN A 418 4.66 -15.66 12.03
C ASN A 418 5.66 -15.65 13.22
N PRO A 419 5.32 -16.28 14.35
CA PRO A 419 4.04 -16.96 14.61
C PRO A 419 2.89 -15.97 14.78
N TYR A 420 1.70 -16.35 14.30
CA TYR A 420 0.48 -15.52 14.27
C TYR A 420 0.17 -14.82 15.60
N TYR A 421 0.55 -15.40 16.76
CA TYR A 421 0.27 -14.78 18.06
C TYR A 421 1.27 -13.68 18.47
N LEU A 422 2.47 -13.64 17.87
CA LEU A 422 3.56 -12.76 18.31
C LEU A 422 3.82 -11.61 17.33
N GLY A 423 3.87 -11.92 16.03
CA GLY A 423 4.28 -10.97 15.00
C GLY A 423 5.55 -10.20 15.35
N VAL A 424 5.54 -8.90 15.03
CA VAL A 424 6.57 -7.95 15.42
C VAL A 424 6.29 -7.47 16.84
N GLN A 425 7.25 -7.67 17.74
CA GLN A 425 7.11 -7.30 19.15
C GLN A 425 7.21 -5.77 19.37
N ILE A 426 6.84 -5.28 20.56
CA ILE A 426 7.04 -3.88 20.97
C ILE A 426 8.49 -3.59 21.39
N ASP A 427 8.90 -2.32 21.26
CA ASP A 427 10.24 -1.82 21.56
C ASP A 427 10.69 -2.02 23.02
N ASP A 428 9.74 -2.13 23.96
CA ASP A 428 10.04 -2.36 25.38
C ASP A 428 10.50 -3.81 25.65
N ILE A 429 10.09 -4.74 24.79
CA ILE A 429 10.45 -6.17 24.89
C ILE A 429 11.58 -6.50 23.91
N ASP A 430 11.47 -6.06 22.65
CA ASP A 430 12.52 -6.19 21.63
C ASP A 430 12.96 -4.79 21.16
N PRO A 431 13.87 -4.11 21.89
CA PRO A 431 14.32 -2.78 21.50
C PRO A 431 15.20 -2.77 20.25
N ASP A 432 15.76 -3.92 19.88
CA ASP A 432 16.76 -4.02 18.82
C ASP A 432 16.15 -4.43 17.49
N HIS A 433 15.05 -5.21 17.52
CA HIS A 433 14.38 -5.79 16.37
C HIS A 433 15.31 -6.53 15.43
N ASP A 434 16.41 -7.08 15.95
CA ASP A 434 17.47 -7.69 15.13
C ASP A 434 16.92 -8.82 14.26
N PHE A 435 16.03 -9.64 14.82
CA PHE A 435 15.45 -10.79 14.13
C PHE A 435 14.49 -10.36 13.00
N ILE A 436 13.54 -9.47 13.30
CA ILE A 436 12.59 -8.93 12.32
C ILE A 436 13.30 -8.08 11.26
N ARG A 437 14.25 -7.22 11.65
CA ARG A 437 15.07 -6.45 10.71
C ARG A 437 15.80 -7.38 9.75
N ARG A 438 16.43 -8.44 10.25
CA ARG A 438 17.18 -9.38 9.40
C ARG A 438 16.26 -10.09 8.43
N HIS A 439 15.29 -10.81 8.97
CA HIS A 439 14.56 -11.83 8.22
C HIS A 439 13.33 -11.30 7.51
N ALA A 440 12.61 -10.32 8.08
CA ALA A 440 11.43 -9.74 7.44
C ALA A 440 11.78 -8.54 6.57
N LEU A 441 12.45 -7.52 7.12
CA LEU A 441 12.75 -6.29 6.38
C LEU A 441 13.79 -6.52 5.27
N TRP A 442 15.03 -6.89 5.63
CA TRP A 442 16.08 -7.13 4.63
C TRP A 442 15.82 -8.40 3.83
N GLY A 443 15.25 -9.43 4.45
CA GLY A 443 14.84 -10.64 3.74
C GLY A 443 13.85 -10.36 2.61
N SER A 444 12.84 -9.51 2.84
CA SER A 444 11.89 -9.11 1.78
C SER A 444 12.55 -8.29 0.69
N PHE A 445 13.30 -7.25 1.05
CA PHE A 445 13.93 -6.35 0.07
C PHE A 445 14.94 -7.09 -0.82
N LEU A 446 15.77 -7.95 -0.25
CA LEU A 446 16.84 -8.63 -0.97
C LEU A 446 16.38 -9.91 -1.68
N ALA A 447 15.15 -10.37 -1.43
CA ALA A 447 14.49 -11.36 -2.28
C ALA A 447 13.94 -10.76 -3.58
N GLY A 448 13.82 -9.43 -3.65
CA GLY A 448 13.17 -8.73 -4.75
C GLY A 448 11.66 -8.49 -4.52
N GLY A 449 11.19 -8.55 -3.27
CA GLY A 449 9.79 -8.31 -2.93
C GLY A 449 9.37 -6.84 -3.07
N GLY A 450 8.08 -6.61 -3.28
CA GLY A 450 7.43 -5.30 -3.37
C GLY A 450 7.44 -4.49 -2.07
N GLY A 451 7.78 -5.14 -0.95
CA GLY A 451 8.06 -4.49 0.33
C GLY A 451 7.58 -5.33 1.51
N VAL A 452 7.41 -4.67 2.66
CA VAL A 452 6.99 -5.31 3.92
C VAL A 452 5.96 -4.46 4.66
N GLU A 453 4.95 -5.12 5.24
CA GLU A 453 4.08 -4.55 6.26
C GLU A 453 4.23 -5.35 7.56
N PHE A 454 4.26 -4.63 8.69
CA PHE A 454 4.55 -5.24 9.99
C PHE A 454 3.26 -5.63 10.70
N TYR A 455 3.08 -6.93 10.90
CA TYR A 455 1.98 -7.50 11.69
C TYR A 455 2.33 -7.51 13.17
N PHE A 456 1.38 -7.17 14.05
CA PHE A 456 1.63 -6.94 15.47
C PHE A 456 1.40 -8.17 16.35
N GLY A 457 1.09 -9.32 15.73
CA GLY A 457 0.69 -10.53 16.43
C GLY A 457 -0.73 -10.39 16.94
N TRP A 458 -1.52 -11.45 16.84
CA TRP A 458 -2.89 -11.48 17.34
C TRP A 458 -2.96 -11.22 18.87
N GLY A 459 -2.07 -11.89 19.62
CA GLY A 459 -1.70 -11.69 21.03
C GLY A 459 -2.81 -11.35 22.05
N PHE A 460 -3.26 -12.34 22.85
CA PHE A 460 -4.12 -12.12 24.04
C PHE A 460 -3.61 -12.89 25.28
N ARG A 461 -3.69 -12.31 26.49
CA ARG A 461 -3.42 -13.01 27.77
C ARG A 461 -4.65 -13.06 28.68
N TRP A 462 -4.96 -14.24 29.18
CA TRP A 462 -5.91 -14.51 30.27
C TRP A 462 -5.29 -14.11 31.64
N HIS A 463 -6.10 -13.50 32.51
CA HIS A 463 -5.90 -13.27 33.96
C HIS A 463 -4.95 -12.17 34.45
N GLN A 464 -5.52 -11.02 34.86
CA GLN A 464 -5.01 -10.28 36.03
C GLN A 464 -5.99 -9.41 36.84
N THR A 465 -7.31 -9.40 36.59
CA THR A 465 -8.23 -8.56 37.40
C THR A 465 -9.50 -9.21 37.95
N GLY A 466 -9.85 -10.44 37.58
CA GLY A 466 -11.04 -11.11 38.16
C GLY A 466 -12.37 -10.39 37.90
N GLU A 467 -12.43 -9.48 36.93
CA GLU A 467 -13.64 -8.78 36.51
C GLU A 467 -13.89 -8.98 35.01
N GLN A 468 -15.18 -8.95 34.66
CA GLN A 468 -15.77 -9.36 33.38
C GLN A 468 -15.32 -8.45 32.23
N GLY A 469 -14.14 -8.72 31.66
CA GLY A 469 -13.68 -8.26 30.35
C GLY A 469 -13.55 -9.43 29.38
N PRO A 470 -13.57 -9.20 28.06
CA PRO A 470 -13.87 -10.21 27.06
C PRO A 470 -12.71 -11.17 26.81
N ILE A 471 -13.10 -12.36 26.37
CA ILE A 471 -12.30 -13.58 26.29
C ILE A 471 -12.17 -13.91 24.82
N ILE A 472 -11.00 -13.72 24.20
CA ILE A 472 -10.62 -14.47 23.00
C ILE A 472 -9.11 -14.72 23.10
N GLY A 473 -8.72 -15.99 23.23
CA GLY A 473 -7.32 -16.44 23.35
C GLY A 473 -7.01 -17.56 22.36
N ASN A 474 -5.73 -17.98 22.31
CA ASN A 474 -5.35 -19.36 22.05
C ASN A 474 -4.23 -19.76 23.03
N ASP A 475 -4.49 -20.89 23.69
CA ASP A 475 -3.69 -21.71 24.59
C ASP A 475 -2.87 -21.04 25.72
N ASP A 476 -3.14 -21.55 26.93
CA ASP A 476 -2.59 -21.18 28.25
C ASP A 476 -1.07 -21.42 28.41
N GLU A 477 -0.22 -21.03 27.45
CA GLU A 477 1.24 -21.05 27.65
C GLU A 477 1.65 -19.85 28.52
N GLU A 478 1.75 -20.08 29.84
CA GLU A 478 2.10 -19.07 30.88
C GLU A 478 3.42 -18.31 30.61
N ASP A 479 4.28 -18.82 29.72
CA ASP A 479 5.66 -18.36 29.50
C ASP A 479 5.90 -17.57 28.20
N VAL A 480 4.86 -17.27 27.39
CA VAL A 480 5.04 -16.49 26.15
C VAL A 480 4.94 -14.97 26.44
N PRO A 481 5.93 -14.14 26.06
CA PRO A 481 5.81 -12.68 26.11
C PRO A 481 4.65 -12.21 25.22
N TYR A 482 3.69 -11.46 25.77
CA TYR A 482 2.56 -10.91 25.03
C TYR A 482 2.74 -9.42 24.79
N SER A 483 2.28 -8.93 23.64
CA SER A 483 2.21 -7.50 23.34
C SER A 483 0.89 -6.93 23.87
N THR A 484 0.95 -5.80 24.59
CA THR A 484 -0.24 -5.01 24.95
C THR A 484 -0.75 -4.15 23.79
N CYS A 485 -0.06 -4.17 22.65
CA CYS A 485 -0.41 -3.51 21.39
C CYS A 485 -0.36 -4.57 20.28
N SER A 486 -1.38 -5.41 20.23
CA SER A 486 -1.54 -6.52 19.28
C SER A 486 -2.31 -6.08 18.04
N ASP A 487 -2.44 -6.96 17.05
CA ASP A 487 -3.22 -6.69 15.84
C ASP A 487 -4.68 -6.29 16.14
N ILE A 488 -5.26 -6.83 17.20
CA ILE A 488 -6.62 -6.50 17.62
C ILE A 488 -6.65 -5.32 18.61
N THR A 489 -5.66 -5.25 19.50
CA THR A 489 -5.70 -4.36 20.69
C THR A 489 -4.89 -3.07 20.55
N CYS A 490 -4.07 -2.92 19.51
CA CYS A 490 -3.16 -1.80 19.43
C CYS A 490 -3.88 -0.46 19.22
N GLU A 491 -3.53 0.50 20.07
CA GLU A 491 -3.99 1.90 20.04
C GLU A 491 -2.83 2.89 19.95
N ASP A 492 -1.59 2.42 20.06
CA ASP A 492 -0.41 3.28 20.15
C ASP A 492 0.74 2.75 19.28
N PHE A 493 0.90 3.35 18.11
CA PHE A 493 1.98 3.04 17.18
C PHE A 493 3.37 3.47 17.69
N HIS A 494 3.47 4.26 18.77
CA HIS A 494 4.76 4.58 19.40
C HIS A 494 5.45 3.34 19.98
N THR A 495 4.69 2.28 20.25
CA THR A 495 5.21 1.02 20.79
C THR A 495 6.21 0.31 19.88
N ARG A 496 6.31 0.69 18.60
CA ARG A 496 7.24 0.13 17.60
C ARG A 496 8.04 1.22 16.88
N ASP A 497 8.30 2.35 17.56
CA ASP A 497 9.05 3.49 17.03
C ASP A 497 10.41 3.10 16.42
N LYS A 498 11.15 2.22 17.09
CA LYS A 498 12.47 1.76 16.64
C LYS A 498 12.35 0.88 15.41
N MET A 499 11.38 -0.03 15.34
CA MET A 499 11.17 -0.85 14.14
C MET A 499 10.84 0.04 12.93
N PHE A 500 9.93 1.00 13.07
CA PHE A 500 9.58 1.91 11.98
C PHE A 500 10.77 2.79 11.55
N SER A 501 11.62 3.19 12.51
CA SER A 501 12.88 3.89 12.20
C SER A 501 13.82 3.02 11.35
N GLN A 502 13.99 1.75 11.71
CA GLN A 502 14.83 0.80 10.97
C GLN A 502 14.27 0.53 9.56
N ALA A 503 12.95 0.39 9.43
CA ALA A 503 12.27 0.25 8.14
C ALA A 503 12.51 1.46 7.24
N PHE A 504 12.33 2.67 7.76
CA PHE A 504 12.59 3.90 7.01
C PHE A 504 14.07 4.05 6.60
N LEU A 505 15.01 3.65 7.47
CA LEU A 505 16.44 3.64 7.13
C LEU A 505 16.73 2.70 5.95
N ALA A 506 16.20 1.48 5.97
CA ALA A 506 16.36 0.53 4.87
C ALA A 506 15.71 1.04 3.58
N TRP A 507 14.49 1.58 3.66
CA TRP A 507 13.79 2.14 2.51
C TRP A 507 14.56 3.30 1.88
N ARG A 508 15.09 4.22 2.70
CA ARG A 508 15.96 5.31 2.22
C ARG A 508 17.24 4.78 1.60
N PHE A 509 17.83 3.73 2.19
CA PHE A 509 19.01 3.12 1.61
C PHE A 509 18.73 2.64 0.19
N MET A 510 17.66 1.87 -0.01
CA MET A 510 17.28 1.33 -1.31
C MET A 510 16.90 2.42 -2.32
N THR A 511 16.22 3.48 -1.90
CA THR A 511 15.68 4.50 -2.81
C THR A 511 16.61 5.70 -3.06
N GLN A 512 17.61 5.95 -2.21
CA GLN A 512 18.44 7.16 -2.26
C GLN A 512 19.93 6.89 -2.51
N ASN A 513 20.33 5.66 -2.85
CA ASN A 513 21.73 5.28 -3.12
C ASN A 513 21.96 4.69 -4.51
N ASP A 514 21.14 5.07 -5.50
CA ASP A 514 21.22 4.58 -6.89
C ASP A 514 21.19 3.04 -6.96
N ILE A 515 20.29 2.40 -6.20
CA ILE A 515 20.07 0.95 -6.27
C ILE A 515 18.94 0.70 -7.28
N PRO A 516 19.22 0.09 -8.45
CA PRO A 516 18.19 -0.22 -9.44
C PRO A 516 17.42 -1.49 -9.03
N PHE A 517 16.78 -1.45 -7.86
CA PHE A 517 16.19 -2.65 -7.24
C PHE A 517 15.17 -3.35 -8.15
N TRP A 518 14.48 -2.61 -9.02
CA TRP A 518 13.56 -3.16 -9.99
C TRP A 518 14.23 -4.10 -11.01
N GLU A 519 15.51 -3.90 -11.34
CA GLU A 519 16.28 -4.73 -12.27
C GLU A 519 17.08 -5.86 -11.59
N MET A 520 17.12 -5.87 -10.26
CA MET A 520 17.93 -6.81 -9.47
C MET A 520 17.12 -8.06 -9.11
N ASN A 521 17.78 -9.16 -8.74
CA ASN A 521 17.11 -10.42 -8.37
C ASN A 521 17.73 -11.03 -7.11
N GLY A 522 16.94 -11.78 -6.33
CA GLY A 522 17.42 -12.56 -5.20
C GLY A 522 18.31 -13.71 -5.68
N MET A 523 19.60 -13.68 -5.31
CA MET A 523 20.64 -14.57 -5.81
C MET A 523 21.55 -15.11 -4.68
N ASN A 524 20.96 -15.55 -3.55
CA ASN A 524 21.71 -16.04 -2.38
C ASN A 524 22.72 -17.15 -2.71
N HIS A 525 22.52 -17.89 -3.82
CA HIS A 525 23.45 -18.91 -4.31
C HIS A 525 24.84 -18.37 -4.71
N LEU A 526 25.00 -17.05 -4.87
CA LEU A 526 26.28 -16.42 -5.19
C LEU A 526 27.25 -16.36 -4.00
N THR A 527 26.76 -16.66 -2.79
CA THR A 527 27.56 -16.81 -1.57
C THR A 527 27.40 -18.25 -1.04
N PRO A 528 28.45 -18.87 -0.49
CA PRO A 528 28.35 -20.21 0.08
C PRO A 528 27.69 -20.22 1.47
N GLN A 529 27.56 -19.05 2.13
CA GLN A 529 26.94 -18.93 3.44
C GLN A 529 25.40 -18.98 3.32
N PRO A 530 24.72 -19.97 3.92
CA PRO A 530 23.27 -20.14 3.76
C PRO A 530 22.41 -18.98 4.26
N ASP A 531 22.92 -18.23 5.24
CA ASP A 531 22.20 -17.14 5.90
C ASP A 531 22.41 -15.78 5.21
N ASP A 532 23.29 -15.70 4.21
CA ASP A 532 23.51 -14.45 3.49
C ASP A 532 22.35 -14.20 2.52
N PHE A 533 21.86 -12.96 2.50
CA PHE A 533 20.91 -12.51 1.48
C PHE A 533 21.66 -11.72 0.41
N VAL A 534 21.54 -12.15 -0.84
CA VAL A 534 22.21 -11.53 -1.98
C VAL A 534 21.18 -11.03 -2.96
N PHE A 535 21.28 -9.76 -3.32
CA PHE A 535 20.44 -9.13 -4.33
C PHE A 535 21.32 -8.52 -5.41
N ALA A 536 21.15 -8.94 -6.66
CA ALA A 536 22.13 -8.62 -7.70
C ALA A 536 21.52 -8.31 -9.06
N LYS A 537 22.15 -7.35 -9.74
CA LYS A 537 22.15 -7.21 -11.20
C LYS A 537 23.55 -7.61 -11.68
N LEU A 538 23.66 -8.82 -12.23
CA LEU A 538 24.94 -9.44 -12.55
C LEU A 538 25.80 -8.54 -13.44
N GLY A 539 27.07 -8.37 -13.08
CA GLY A 539 28.01 -7.52 -13.82
C GLY A 539 27.89 -6.02 -13.54
N ASP A 540 26.96 -5.60 -12.67
CA ASP A 540 26.70 -4.20 -12.36
C ASP A 540 26.74 -3.92 -10.85
N ILE A 541 25.81 -4.46 -10.08
CA ILE A 541 25.71 -4.22 -8.63
C ILE A 541 25.24 -5.46 -7.88
N TYR A 542 25.84 -5.68 -6.72
CA TYR A 542 25.49 -6.74 -5.78
C TYR A 542 25.35 -6.13 -4.39
N LEU A 543 24.27 -6.47 -3.70
CA LEU A 543 24.05 -6.22 -2.28
C LEU A 543 24.15 -7.56 -1.56
N ILE A 544 24.97 -7.62 -0.51
CA ILE A 544 25.14 -8.80 0.32
C ILE A 544 24.87 -8.39 1.75
N TYR A 545 23.79 -8.90 2.33
CA TYR A 545 23.49 -8.71 3.73
C TYR A 545 23.91 -9.96 4.50
N THR A 546 24.88 -9.79 5.38
CA THR A 546 25.38 -10.86 6.24
C THR A 546 25.24 -10.45 7.69
N PHE A 547 24.74 -11.38 8.50
CA PHE A 547 24.58 -11.23 9.95
C PHE A 547 25.27 -12.38 10.69
N THR A 548 26.22 -13.01 10.02
CA THR A 548 27.06 -14.07 10.56
C THR A 548 28.39 -13.49 11.01
N ASN A 549 28.98 -14.07 12.07
CA ASN A 549 30.28 -13.63 12.57
C ASN A 549 31.40 -14.23 11.71
N THR A 550 31.51 -13.77 10.46
CA THR A 550 32.52 -14.19 9.48
C THR A 550 33.66 -13.18 9.41
N THR A 551 34.85 -13.64 9.01
CA THR A 551 36.01 -12.77 8.77
C THR A 551 36.14 -12.36 7.31
N GLU A 552 35.45 -13.07 6.41
CA GLU A 552 35.41 -12.82 4.98
C GLU A 552 34.08 -13.30 4.39
N VAL A 553 33.67 -12.65 3.30
CA VAL A 553 32.54 -13.06 2.46
C VAL A 553 33.09 -13.47 1.09
N LEU A 554 32.71 -14.66 0.64
CA LEU A 554 33.00 -15.16 -0.70
C LEU A 554 31.82 -14.86 -1.61
N LEU A 555 32.05 -14.15 -2.71
CA LEU A 555 31.01 -13.77 -3.67
C LEU A 555 31.39 -14.23 -5.08
N GLU A 556 30.46 -14.86 -5.78
CA GLU A 556 30.58 -15.08 -7.22
C GLU A 556 30.14 -13.84 -8.00
N VAL A 557 31.05 -13.29 -8.82
CA VAL A 557 30.82 -12.10 -9.64
C VAL A 557 31.12 -12.37 -11.11
N ALA A 558 30.57 -11.56 -12.02
CA ALA A 558 30.90 -11.65 -13.45
C ALA A 558 32.38 -11.31 -13.71
N SER A 559 33.03 -12.06 -14.61
CA SER A 559 34.43 -11.85 -15.01
C SER A 559 34.60 -10.64 -15.95
N GLY A 560 35.81 -10.08 -16.08
CA GLY A 560 36.08 -8.96 -16.99
C GLY A 560 35.65 -7.57 -16.51
N VAL A 561 35.15 -7.44 -15.29
CA VAL A 561 34.66 -6.18 -14.69
C VAL A 561 35.45 -5.86 -13.40
N ASN A 562 35.67 -4.59 -13.09
CA ASN A 562 36.21 -4.22 -11.78
C ASN A 562 35.09 -3.75 -10.87
N TYR A 563 35.18 -4.06 -9.58
CA TYR A 563 34.17 -3.66 -8.60
C TYR A 563 34.78 -2.88 -7.45
N SER A 564 34.08 -1.86 -6.96
CA SER A 564 34.35 -1.20 -5.68
C SER A 564 33.50 -1.85 -4.59
N VAL A 565 34.05 -1.96 -3.38
CA VAL A 565 33.35 -2.51 -2.22
C VAL A 565 33.12 -1.41 -1.20
N ARG A 566 31.89 -1.33 -0.69
CA ARG A 566 31.52 -0.47 0.44
C ARG A 566 30.71 -1.26 1.46
N TYR A 567 30.70 -0.76 2.69
CA TYR A 567 30.00 -1.38 3.82
C TYR A 567 29.05 -0.37 4.44
N TRP A 568 27.91 -0.84 4.92
CA TRP A 568 26.90 0.01 5.53
C TRP A 568 26.27 -0.67 6.74
N ASN A 569 25.88 0.13 7.73
CA ASN A 569 25.26 -0.32 8.96
C ASN A 569 23.74 -0.40 8.78
N PRO A 570 23.16 -1.61 8.69
CA PRO A 570 21.75 -1.79 8.38
C PRO A 570 20.83 -1.53 9.58
N LYS A 571 21.37 -1.43 10.80
CA LYS A 571 20.63 -1.16 12.03
C LYS A 571 20.46 0.32 12.31
N THR A 572 21.52 1.10 12.14
CA THR A 572 21.55 2.53 12.52
C THR A 572 21.81 3.48 11.36
N GLY A 573 22.18 2.96 10.18
CA GLY A 573 22.48 3.74 9.00
C GLY A 573 23.81 4.50 9.09
N GLY A 574 23.83 5.72 8.55
CA GLY A 574 25.04 6.54 8.42
C GLY A 574 25.66 6.44 7.03
N ASP A 575 26.87 6.99 6.90
CA ASP A 575 27.60 6.99 5.63
C ASP A 575 28.12 5.60 5.29
N MET A 576 28.16 5.27 3.99
CA MET A 576 28.86 4.08 3.52
C MET A 576 30.36 4.19 3.81
N ILE A 577 30.93 3.11 4.35
CA ILE A 577 32.36 3.00 4.62
C ILE A 577 33.04 2.47 3.36
N ASP A 578 33.93 3.29 2.79
CA ASP A 578 34.76 2.96 1.65
C ASP A 578 36.21 2.77 2.12
N ASN A 579 36.74 1.55 2.00
CA ASN A 579 38.13 1.23 2.33
C ASN A 579 39.06 1.31 1.10
N GLY A 580 38.56 1.78 -0.05
CA GLY A 580 39.30 1.85 -1.31
C GLY A 580 39.53 0.49 -1.96
N GLN A 581 38.84 -0.56 -1.54
CA GLN A 581 39.00 -1.90 -2.11
C GLN A 581 38.41 -1.96 -3.52
N ILE A 582 39.28 -2.24 -4.49
CA ILE A 582 38.91 -2.61 -5.85
C ILE A 582 39.16 -4.10 -6.04
N ILE A 583 38.12 -4.80 -6.47
CA ILE A 583 38.20 -6.22 -6.84
C ILE A 583 38.36 -6.28 -8.37
N PRO A 584 39.56 -6.61 -8.88
CA PRO A 584 39.73 -6.82 -10.31
C PRO A 584 39.13 -8.17 -10.67
N ALA A 585 38.08 -8.25 -11.50
CA ALA A 585 37.55 -9.55 -11.92
C ALA A 585 38.41 -10.24 -13.00
N GLY A 586 39.57 -9.69 -13.36
CA GLY A 586 40.55 -10.29 -14.28
C GLY A 586 40.02 -10.39 -15.72
N GLU A 587 40.90 -10.53 -16.71
CA GLU A 587 40.43 -10.81 -18.08
C GLU A 587 39.79 -12.21 -18.14
N PRO A 588 38.70 -12.42 -18.91
CA PRO A 588 38.09 -13.73 -19.07
C PRO A 588 39.11 -14.72 -19.65
N GLY A 589 39.69 -15.55 -18.78
CA GLY A 589 40.60 -16.61 -19.17
C GLY A 589 39.82 -17.87 -19.55
N GLY A 590 39.59 -18.10 -20.84
CA GLY A 590 38.79 -19.24 -21.34
C GLY A 590 37.29 -18.95 -21.40
N ASN A 591 36.45 -19.99 -21.32
CA ASN A 591 34.98 -19.89 -21.39
C ASN A 591 34.30 -19.50 -20.05
N THR A 592 35.04 -19.07 -19.02
CA THR A 592 34.50 -18.76 -17.68
C THR A 592 33.90 -17.35 -17.59
N THR A 593 32.58 -17.29 -17.40
CA THR A 593 31.78 -16.06 -17.31
C THR A 593 31.69 -15.46 -15.90
N SER A 594 32.12 -16.20 -14.88
CA SER A 594 32.10 -15.78 -13.47
C SER A 594 33.39 -16.17 -12.74
N ARG A 595 33.59 -15.59 -11.55
CA ARG A 595 34.66 -15.94 -10.61
C ARG A 595 34.27 -15.65 -9.18
N THR A 596 34.83 -16.42 -8.25
CA THR A 596 34.72 -16.14 -6.82
C THR A 596 35.73 -15.06 -6.41
N VAL A 597 35.30 -14.12 -5.58
CA VAL A 597 36.11 -13.07 -4.98
C VAL A 597 35.95 -13.10 -3.48
N THR A 598 37.02 -12.78 -2.76
CA THR A 598 37.04 -12.73 -1.29
C THR A 598 36.99 -11.29 -0.84
N MET A 599 36.04 -10.97 0.04
CA MET A 599 35.88 -9.66 0.64
C MET A 599 36.17 -9.77 2.13
N PRO A 600 37.19 -9.07 2.66
CA PRO A 600 37.41 -9.06 4.10
C PRO A 600 36.23 -8.37 4.79
N MET A 601 35.79 -8.91 5.92
CA MET A 601 34.82 -8.24 6.77
C MET A 601 35.49 -7.15 7.58
N LEU A 602 34.88 -5.96 7.61
CA LEU A 602 35.25 -4.95 8.60
C LEU A 602 34.87 -5.46 9.99
N GLN A 603 35.64 -5.07 11.01
CA GLN A 603 35.28 -5.43 12.37
C GLN A 603 33.92 -4.79 12.71
N ALA A 604 33.06 -5.51 13.44
CA ALA A 604 31.75 -4.99 13.84
C ALA A 604 31.83 -3.61 14.53
N ALA A 605 32.92 -3.33 15.26
CA ALA A 605 33.16 -2.02 15.87
C ALA A 605 33.41 -0.88 14.86
N GLN A 606 33.88 -1.19 13.65
CA GLN A 606 34.11 -0.21 12.58
C GLN A 606 32.81 0.10 11.84
N VAL A 607 31.94 -0.88 11.63
CA VAL A 607 30.60 -0.68 11.03
C VAL A 607 29.61 -0.15 12.05
N GLY A 608 29.78 -0.51 13.33
CA GLY A 608 28.85 -0.20 14.42
C GLY A 608 27.65 -1.15 14.50
N SER A 609 27.73 -2.35 13.92
CA SER A 609 26.63 -3.35 13.93
C SER A 609 27.16 -4.78 13.81
N PRO A 610 26.49 -5.79 14.40
CA PRO A 610 26.84 -7.20 14.21
C PRO A 610 26.41 -7.75 12.82
N ASP A 611 25.48 -7.08 12.15
CA ASP A 611 25.03 -7.33 10.79
C ASP A 611 25.49 -6.22 9.85
N VAL A 612 25.86 -6.56 8.61
CA VAL A 612 26.49 -5.64 7.67
C VAL A 612 25.87 -5.79 6.29
N LEU A 613 25.59 -4.67 5.64
CA LEU A 613 25.24 -4.64 4.22
C LEU A 613 26.48 -4.26 3.42
N ILE A 614 26.91 -5.15 2.53
CA ILE A 614 28.05 -4.98 1.63
C ILE A 614 27.52 -4.61 0.25
N ILE A 615 28.07 -3.55 -0.33
CA ILE A 615 27.72 -3.05 -1.65
C ILE A 615 28.91 -3.26 -2.57
N VAL A 616 28.74 -4.07 -3.59
CA VAL A 616 29.75 -4.34 -4.62
C VAL A 616 29.24 -3.76 -5.93
N ARG A 617 29.87 -2.68 -6.41
CA ARG A 617 29.41 -1.93 -7.59
C ARG A 617 30.48 -1.89 -8.66
N ARG A 618 30.09 -2.07 -9.91
CA ARG A 618 30.96 -1.99 -11.08
C ARG A 618 31.63 -0.61 -11.16
N VAL A 619 32.89 -0.62 -11.57
CA VAL A 619 33.71 0.56 -11.80
C VAL A 619 34.09 0.62 -13.27
N ASP A 620 33.68 1.68 -13.98
CA ASP A 620 34.14 1.92 -15.34
C ASP A 620 35.55 2.52 -15.38
N PHE A 621 36.43 1.92 -16.18
CA PHE A 621 37.87 2.23 -16.28
C PHE A 621 38.20 3.66 -16.74
N ALA A 622 37.23 4.43 -17.24
CA ALA A 622 37.42 5.85 -17.56
C ALA A 622 37.45 6.72 -16.29
N ALA A 623 36.59 6.42 -15.31
CA ALA A 623 36.50 7.14 -14.04
C ALA A 623 37.61 6.70 -13.06
N ALA A 624 37.91 5.40 -13.00
CA ALA A 624 38.97 4.85 -12.15
C ALA A 624 40.37 5.41 -12.48
N ARG A 625 40.66 5.65 -13.77
CA ARG A 625 41.91 6.30 -14.20
C ARG A 625 42.02 7.76 -13.77
N SER A 626 40.90 8.44 -13.57
CA SER A 626 40.89 9.83 -13.07
C SER A 626 41.19 9.86 -11.57
N LEU A 627 40.54 8.97 -10.80
CA LEU A 627 40.74 8.84 -9.36
C LEU A 627 42.15 8.33 -9.01
N LEU A 628 42.68 7.36 -9.75
CA LEU A 628 44.05 6.89 -9.58
C LEU A 628 45.08 7.96 -9.95
N ARG A 629 44.84 8.78 -10.99
CA ARG A 629 45.71 9.91 -11.33
C ARG A 629 45.69 11.02 -10.29
N GLU A 630 44.53 11.33 -9.71
CA GLU A 630 44.44 12.31 -8.62
C GLU A 630 45.14 11.80 -7.35
N ARG A 631 45.05 10.49 -7.06
CA ARG A 631 45.73 9.88 -5.91
C ARG A 631 47.25 9.79 -6.11
N GLU A 632 47.72 9.38 -7.28
CA GLU A 632 49.15 9.41 -7.66
C GLU A 632 49.70 10.84 -7.63
N GLN A 633 48.94 11.83 -8.12
CA GLN A 633 49.35 13.24 -8.04
C GLN A 633 49.41 13.77 -6.59
N LEU A 634 48.52 13.30 -5.70
CA LEU A 634 48.52 13.67 -4.28
C LEU A 634 49.67 13.00 -3.50
N GLU A 635 50.02 11.76 -3.83
CA GLU A 635 51.16 11.05 -3.23
C GLU A 635 52.51 11.62 -3.74
N ASP A 636 52.64 11.93 -5.04
CA ASP A 636 53.80 12.63 -5.60
C ASP A 636 53.98 14.03 -4.98
N LEU A 637 52.88 14.74 -4.70
CA LEU A 637 52.91 16.04 -4.02
C LEU A 637 53.32 15.93 -2.54
N GLN A 638 53.07 14.79 -1.88
CA GLN A 638 53.51 14.57 -0.50
C GLN A 638 54.99 14.17 -0.42
N GLU A 639 55.52 13.41 -1.38
CA GLU A 639 56.97 13.13 -1.48
C GLU A 639 57.80 14.36 -1.88
N LEU A 640 57.23 15.32 -2.63
CA LEU A 640 57.89 16.58 -2.96
C LEU A 640 57.95 17.60 -1.80
N VAL A 641 57.19 17.35 -0.71
CA VAL A 641 57.08 18.24 0.45
C VAL A 641 57.74 17.64 1.71
N SER A 642 58.20 16.38 1.65
CA SER A 642 59.13 15.75 2.62
C SER A 642 60.57 15.89 2.19
#